data_AF-A0A6L3N9A4-F1
#
_entry.id   AF-A0A6L3N9A4-F1
#
_cell.length_a   1.000
_cell.length_b   1.000
_cell.length_c   1.000
_cell.angle_alpha   90.00
_cell.angle_beta   90.00
_cell.angle_gamma   90.00
#
_symmetry.space_group_name_H-M   'P 1'
#
loop_
_entity.id
_entity.type
_entity.pdbx_description
1 polymer ?
#
loop_
_entity_poly.entity_id
_entity_poly.type
_entity_poly.pdbx_seq_one_letter_code
_entity_poly.pdbx_strand_id
1 'polypeptide(L)'
;MSIAPLPRPVSPPEARYRDFLAALRAAGFAGEIRADHANRTVQATDNSIYQRLPQAVVCPAHAQDVRLLARLLAEPAHRDIAVAARGGGTGTNGQSLTDGVVVDLSRNMNRILEINADERWVRVQAGVVKDQLNAALKPHGLFFAPELSTSNRATVGGMINTDASGQGSCTYGKTRDHVLALDFVLMGGEQLHSDALADDELERRCARQDRIGKVYRTARRISDEKAALIDAKFPKLNRCLTGYDLAHLREADGRFNLNSVLCGAEGSLGFVVEAKLNVLPIPKYSVLVNVRYAGFMDALRDARALLELKPLSIETVDSKVLMLAMKDFVWSSVAEYFPQDDARPTLGINLIEFSGDDADDVDARVRAFVEQLRTDTSVERLGHTLAAGDDAVKRVYAMRKRAVGLLGNVQGEARPQPFVEDTAVPPENLAAYIAEFRALLDSHGLQYGMFGHVDAGVLHVRPALDMKDPKQAALVRPVSDAVAELTQRHGGLLWGEHGKGVRSEYAPAFFGELYPSLQQLKAAFDPHNQFNPGKIATPPDNTLRLLKIDEVPTRGDHDRQIDERVWQSYGTAMHCNGNGACYNFDPDDAMCPSWKATRERVQSPKGRASLMREWLRLQGQAGIDVVAAARAPQPFMRGLVTRWRNSRAARDGEADFSHEVYDAMAGCLACKSCAGQCPVKVNVPEFRSRFLELYHQRYQRPLRDYLIGSLEFTMPWMARVPALYNGLMRAGWVRTLLERHVGMVDSPLLSRFDLAAVTRQWNVRPADPRALAALSDA
;
A
#
# COMPACT_ATOMS: atom_id res chain seq x y z
N MET A 1 -27.58 -9.29 25.65
CA MET A 1 -27.57 -10.31 24.57
C MET A 1 -26.12 -10.57 24.19
N SER A 2 -25.73 -11.83 23.96
CA SER A 2 -24.38 -12.15 23.45
C SER A 2 -24.30 -11.88 21.95
N ILE A 3 -23.09 -11.97 21.38
CA ILE A 3 -22.90 -11.98 19.93
C ILE A 3 -23.67 -13.14 19.26
N ALA A 4 -23.98 -12.96 17.98
CA ALA A 4 -24.70 -13.94 17.16
C ALA A 4 -23.69 -14.91 16.53
N PRO A 5 -24.06 -16.17 16.28
CA PRO A 5 -23.28 -17.01 15.37
C PRO A 5 -23.38 -16.42 13.97
N LEU A 6 -22.26 -16.25 13.29
CA LEU A 6 -22.22 -15.73 11.93
C LEU A 6 -22.00 -16.88 10.95
N PRO A 7 -23.03 -17.34 10.21
CA PRO A 7 -22.95 -18.57 9.42
C PRO A 7 -21.79 -18.53 8.42
N ARG A 8 -21.01 -19.61 8.34
CA ARG A 8 -19.93 -19.77 7.36
C ARG A 8 -20.28 -20.87 6.34
N PRO A 9 -20.01 -20.65 5.04
CA PRO A 9 -19.40 -19.45 4.46
C PRO A 9 -20.36 -18.26 4.40
N VAL A 10 -19.90 -17.10 4.88
CA VAL A 10 -20.51 -15.81 4.56
C VAL A 10 -20.25 -15.61 3.06
N SER A 11 -21.29 -15.64 2.24
CA SER A 11 -21.21 -15.51 0.78
C SER A 11 -20.20 -16.50 0.14
N PRO A 12 -20.51 -17.80 0.03
CA PRO A 12 -19.62 -18.79 -0.58
C PRO A 12 -19.15 -18.35 -1.98
N PRO A 13 -17.94 -18.75 -2.40
CA PRO A 13 -17.52 -18.56 -3.80
C PRO A 13 -18.54 -19.22 -4.74
N GLU A 14 -18.81 -18.62 -5.90
CA GLU A 14 -19.75 -19.18 -6.87
C GLU A 14 -19.30 -20.58 -7.35
N ALA A 15 -20.23 -21.41 -7.81
CA ALA A 15 -19.96 -22.81 -8.18
C ALA A 15 -18.81 -22.93 -9.19
N ARG A 16 -18.85 -22.17 -10.28
CA ARG A 16 -17.81 -22.12 -11.31
C ARG A 16 -16.40 -21.85 -10.76
N TYR A 17 -16.28 -20.97 -9.76
CA TYR A 17 -14.99 -20.67 -9.14
C TYR A 17 -14.55 -21.80 -8.22
N ARG A 18 -15.47 -22.44 -7.48
CA ARG A 18 -15.13 -23.63 -6.68
C ARG A 18 -14.64 -24.77 -7.56
N ASP A 19 -15.29 -24.99 -8.71
CA ASP A 19 -14.90 -26.02 -9.68
C ASP A 19 -13.53 -25.72 -10.29
N PHE A 20 -13.27 -24.47 -10.66
CA PHE A 20 -11.94 -24.02 -11.10
C PHE A 20 -10.85 -24.23 -10.03
N LEU A 21 -11.12 -23.87 -8.77
CA LEU A 21 -10.15 -24.04 -7.68
C LEU A 21 -9.90 -25.51 -7.36
N ALA A 22 -10.92 -26.37 -7.51
CA ALA A 22 -10.77 -27.81 -7.39
C ALA A 22 -9.93 -28.38 -8.54
N ALA A 23 -10.19 -27.95 -9.79
CA ALA A 23 -9.39 -28.32 -10.95
C ALA A 23 -7.93 -27.86 -10.80
N LEU A 24 -7.70 -26.63 -10.33
CA LEU A 24 -6.37 -26.10 -10.05
C LEU A 24 -5.61 -26.96 -9.04
N ARG A 25 -6.28 -27.37 -7.94
CA ARG A 25 -5.69 -28.28 -6.95
C ARG A 25 -5.39 -29.65 -7.56
N ALA A 26 -6.34 -30.22 -8.31
CA ALA A 26 -6.19 -31.52 -8.95
C ALA A 26 -5.06 -31.55 -10.00
N ALA A 27 -4.82 -30.42 -10.67
CA ALA A 27 -3.76 -30.27 -11.65
C ALA A 27 -2.35 -30.11 -11.03
N GLY A 28 -2.23 -30.16 -9.71
CA GLY A 28 -0.94 -30.17 -9.01
C GLY A 28 -0.40 -28.78 -8.63
N PHE A 29 -1.27 -27.78 -8.44
CA PHE A 29 -0.86 -26.46 -7.94
C PHE A 29 -0.20 -26.59 -6.56
N ALA A 30 1.08 -26.21 -6.47
CA ALA A 30 1.90 -26.38 -5.26
C ALA A 30 1.66 -25.27 -4.22
N GLY A 31 1.25 -24.09 -4.68
CA GLY A 31 0.93 -22.94 -3.87
C GLY A 31 -0.35 -23.10 -3.04
N GLU A 32 -0.72 -22.01 -2.38
CA GLU A 32 -1.85 -22.00 -1.46
C GLU A 32 -3.14 -21.53 -2.14
N ILE A 33 -4.26 -22.19 -1.84
CA ILE A 33 -5.60 -21.79 -2.28
C ILE A 33 -6.43 -21.44 -1.04
N ARG A 34 -6.86 -20.17 -0.93
CA ARG A 34 -7.61 -19.62 0.20
C ARG A 34 -8.96 -19.08 -0.27
N ALA A 35 -10.02 -19.82 0.03
CA ALA A 35 -11.41 -19.45 -0.30
C ALA A 35 -12.25 -19.09 0.93
N ASP A 36 -11.62 -19.05 2.11
CA ASP A 36 -12.24 -18.62 3.35
C ASP A 36 -12.60 -17.13 3.34
N HIS A 37 -13.59 -16.74 4.16
CA HIS A 37 -14.11 -15.38 4.15
C HIS A 37 -13.06 -14.38 4.62
N ALA A 38 -12.25 -14.72 5.64
CA ALA A 38 -11.25 -13.80 6.17
C ALA A 38 -10.20 -13.40 5.14
N ASN A 39 -9.60 -14.36 4.42
CA ASN A 39 -8.63 -14.04 3.37
C ASN A 39 -9.27 -13.22 2.24
N ARG A 40 -10.50 -13.53 1.85
CA ARG A 40 -11.25 -12.78 0.83
C ARG A 40 -11.53 -11.35 1.30
N THR A 41 -12.02 -11.15 2.52
CA THR A 41 -12.28 -9.83 3.13
C THR A 41 -11.02 -8.97 3.21
N VAL A 42 -9.90 -9.53 3.66
CA VAL A 42 -8.65 -8.77 3.79
C VAL A 42 -8.08 -8.35 2.44
N GLN A 43 -8.28 -9.16 1.40
CA GLN A 43 -7.87 -8.82 0.04
C GLN A 43 -8.90 -7.99 -0.73
N ALA A 44 -10.09 -7.74 -0.16
CA ALA A 44 -11.13 -6.96 -0.84
C ALA A 44 -10.82 -5.47 -1.00
N THR A 45 -9.77 -4.96 -0.36
CA THR A 45 -9.38 -3.54 -0.37
C THR A 45 -7.90 -3.35 -0.66
N ASP A 46 -7.54 -2.30 -1.39
CA ASP A 46 -6.17 -1.78 -1.53
C ASP A 46 -6.09 -0.40 -0.85
N ASN A 47 -5.33 0.55 -1.41
CA ASN A 47 -5.25 1.92 -0.89
C ASN A 47 -6.25 2.87 -1.58
N SER A 48 -7.11 2.36 -2.48
CA SER A 48 -8.18 3.13 -3.10
C SER A 48 -9.41 3.27 -2.20
N ILE A 49 -10.42 3.99 -2.70
CA ILE A 49 -11.74 4.09 -2.07
C ILE A 49 -12.61 2.83 -2.27
N TYR A 50 -12.22 1.92 -3.17
CA TYR A 50 -13.04 0.80 -3.62
C TYR A 50 -12.91 -0.44 -2.72
N GLN A 51 -13.95 -1.27 -2.74
CA GLN A 51 -13.97 -2.57 -2.10
C GLN A 51 -14.65 -3.61 -3.01
N ARG A 52 -13.92 -4.66 -3.39
CA ARG A 52 -14.45 -5.77 -4.19
C ARG A 52 -14.07 -7.10 -3.56
N LEU A 53 -15.07 -7.89 -3.15
CA LEU A 53 -14.84 -9.17 -2.49
C LEU A 53 -14.47 -10.23 -3.54
N PRO A 54 -13.24 -10.78 -3.54
CA PRO A 54 -12.87 -11.82 -4.49
C PRO A 54 -13.52 -13.16 -4.13
N GLN A 55 -13.56 -14.10 -5.06
CA GLN A 55 -14.02 -15.48 -4.85
C GLN A 55 -12.99 -16.31 -4.08
N ALA A 56 -11.71 -16.06 -4.33
CA ALA A 56 -10.60 -16.72 -3.64
C ALA A 56 -9.31 -15.94 -3.82
N VAL A 57 -8.31 -16.31 -3.03
CA VAL A 57 -6.94 -15.84 -3.11
C VAL A 57 -6.05 -17.05 -3.34
N VAL A 58 -5.28 -17.04 -4.42
CA VAL A 58 -4.27 -18.06 -4.71
C VAL A 58 -2.89 -17.46 -4.59
N CYS A 59 -1.96 -18.17 -3.93
CA CYS A 59 -0.59 -17.72 -3.71
C CYS A 59 0.36 -18.75 -4.37
N PRO A 60 0.71 -18.56 -5.65
CA PRO A 60 1.62 -19.46 -6.37
C PRO A 60 2.95 -19.64 -5.63
N ALA A 61 3.48 -20.85 -5.58
CA ALA A 61 4.78 -21.12 -4.98
C ALA A 61 5.95 -20.71 -5.91
N HIS A 62 5.74 -20.82 -7.22
CA HIS A 62 6.75 -20.61 -8.26
C HIS A 62 6.10 -20.35 -9.62
N ALA A 63 6.90 -19.96 -10.63
CA ALA A 63 6.41 -19.65 -11.98
C ALA A 63 5.60 -20.78 -12.63
N GLN A 64 5.90 -22.05 -12.33
CA GLN A 64 5.15 -23.19 -12.86
C GLN A 64 3.68 -23.23 -12.39
N ASP A 65 3.38 -22.73 -11.20
CA ASP A 65 2.01 -22.63 -10.69
C ASP A 65 1.21 -21.57 -11.45
N VAL A 66 1.87 -20.47 -11.81
CA VAL A 66 1.29 -19.39 -12.63
C VAL A 66 0.99 -19.90 -14.04
N ARG A 67 1.91 -20.68 -14.63
CA ARG A 67 1.71 -21.33 -15.93
C ARG A 67 0.56 -22.33 -15.90
N LEU A 68 0.47 -23.14 -14.84
CA LEU A 68 -0.63 -24.09 -14.63
C LEU A 68 -1.98 -23.37 -14.56
N LEU A 69 -2.06 -22.32 -13.75
CA LEU A 69 -3.24 -21.47 -13.61
C LEU A 69 -3.65 -20.87 -14.96
N ALA A 70 -2.69 -20.28 -15.70
CA ALA A 70 -2.97 -19.65 -16.99
C ALA A 70 -3.36 -20.65 -18.09
N ARG A 71 -2.86 -21.89 -18.03
CA ARG A 71 -3.29 -22.98 -18.91
C ARG A 71 -4.74 -23.38 -18.63
N LEU A 72 -5.09 -23.61 -17.36
CA LEU A 72 -6.45 -23.96 -16.97
C LEU A 72 -7.46 -22.87 -17.34
N LEU A 73 -7.10 -21.59 -17.17
CA LEU A 73 -7.96 -20.48 -17.56
C LEU A 73 -8.31 -20.46 -19.06
N ALA A 74 -7.39 -20.92 -19.91
CA ALA A 74 -7.59 -20.96 -21.36
C ALA A 74 -8.55 -22.09 -21.80
N GLU A 75 -8.85 -23.05 -20.92
CA GLU A 75 -9.75 -24.16 -21.22
C GLU A 75 -11.20 -23.66 -21.39
N PRO A 76 -11.98 -24.22 -22.33
CA PRO A 76 -13.35 -23.80 -22.58
C PRO A 76 -14.24 -23.79 -21.33
N ALA A 77 -14.02 -24.72 -20.40
CA ALA A 77 -14.77 -24.85 -19.15
C ALA A 77 -14.53 -23.71 -18.13
N HIS A 78 -13.48 -22.90 -18.33
CA HIS A 78 -13.05 -21.88 -17.38
C HIS A 78 -12.96 -20.47 -18.00
N ARG A 79 -13.47 -20.27 -19.22
CA ARG A 79 -13.40 -18.99 -19.95
C ARG A 79 -14.10 -17.82 -19.25
N ASP A 80 -15.00 -18.10 -18.34
CA ASP A 80 -15.75 -17.12 -17.56
C ASP A 80 -15.11 -16.82 -16.20
N ILE A 81 -14.00 -17.48 -15.87
CA ILE A 81 -13.22 -17.23 -14.66
C ILE A 81 -12.33 -16.01 -14.88
N ALA A 82 -12.52 -14.99 -14.06
CA ALA A 82 -11.68 -13.81 -14.01
C ALA A 82 -10.62 -13.93 -12.92
N VAL A 83 -9.41 -13.44 -13.20
CA VAL A 83 -8.31 -13.38 -12.23
C VAL A 83 -7.63 -12.02 -12.27
N ALA A 84 -7.04 -11.59 -11.15
CA ALA A 84 -6.22 -10.37 -11.11
C ALA A 84 -4.93 -10.61 -10.33
N ALA A 85 -3.80 -10.18 -10.90
CA ALA A 85 -2.51 -10.22 -10.25
C ALA A 85 -2.47 -9.23 -9.06
N ARG A 86 -1.78 -9.62 -7.99
CA ARG A 86 -1.55 -8.76 -6.83
C ARG A 86 -0.12 -8.89 -6.31
N GLY A 87 0.54 -7.75 -6.19
CA GLY A 87 1.78 -7.57 -5.43
C GLY A 87 1.50 -7.01 -4.04
N GLY A 88 2.19 -5.95 -3.64
CA GLY A 88 2.03 -5.29 -2.33
C GLY A 88 0.63 -4.74 -2.00
N GLY A 89 -0.26 -4.59 -3.00
CA GLY A 89 -1.62 -4.09 -2.79
C GLY A 89 -1.69 -2.63 -2.33
N THR A 90 -0.73 -1.82 -2.79
CA THR A 90 -0.54 -0.40 -2.45
C THR A 90 -1.20 0.56 -3.42
N GLY A 91 -1.80 0.06 -4.51
CA GLY A 91 -2.43 0.86 -5.55
C GLY A 91 -3.59 1.71 -5.04
N THR A 92 -3.78 2.87 -5.66
CA THR A 92 -4.72 3.92 -5.23
C THR A 92 -5.97 4.00 -6.09
N ASN A 93 -6.03 3.28 -7.21
CA ASN A 93 -7.15 3.35 -8.16
C ASN A 93 -7.89 2.01 -8.32
N GLY A 94 -7.72 1.05 -7.39
CA GLY A 94 -8.41 -0.24 -7.44
C GLY A 94 -7.83 -1.21 -8.48
N GLN A 95 -6.62 -0.96 -9.00
CA GLN A 95 -6.00 -1.79 -10.04
C GLN A 95 -5.86 -3.26 -9.61
N SER A 96 -5.64 -3.52 -8.32
CA SER A 96 -5.44 -4.87 -7.78
C SER A 96 -6.71 -5.57 -7.26
N LEU A 97 -7.88 -4.94 -7.41
CA LEU A 97 -9.16 -5.43 -6.88
C LEU A 97 -9.97 -6.20 -7.92
N THR A 98 -10.49 -7.36 -7.55
CA THR A 98 -11.32 -8.19 -8.42
C THR A 98 -12.44 -8.84 -7.62
N ASP A 99 -13.56 -9.13 -8.28
CA ASP A 99 -14.61 -10.02 -7.79
C ASP A 99 -14.41 -11.47 -8.23
N GLY A 100 -13.34 -11.76 -8.99
CA GLY A 100 -12.88 -13.11 -9.35
C GLY A 100 -11.80 -13.64 -8.40
N VAL A 101 -10.76 -14.29 -8.92
CA VAL A 101 -9.64 -14.82 -8.10
C VAL A 101 -8.47 -13.83 -8.03
N VAL A 102 -8.00 -13.54 -6.83
CA VAL A 102 -6.74 -12.79 -6.63
C VAL A 102 -5.56 -13.76 -6.74
N VAL A 103 -4.58 -13.45 -7.57
CA VAL A 103 -3.31 -14.17 -7.68
C VAL A 103 -2.22 -13.35 -6.98
N ASP A 104 -1.91 -13.69 -5.72
CA ASP A 104 -0.93 -12.98 -4.90
C ASP A 104 0.48 -13.55 -5.12
N LEU A 105 1.29 -12.82 -5.89
CA LEU A 105 2.67 -13.21 -6.20
C LEU A 105 3.66 -12.81 -5.08
N SER A 106 3.24 -11.96 -4.14
CA SER A 106 4.15 -11.37 -3.13
C SER A 106 4.50 -12.31 -1.97
N ARG A 107 3.65 -13.32 -1.72
CA ARG A 107 3.83 -14.21 -0.56
C ARG A 107 5.05 -15.12 -0.71
N ASN A 108 5.14 -15.83 -1.84
CA ASN A 108 6.13 -16.89 -2.03
C ASN A 108 7.19 -16.55 -3.11
N MET A 109 6.84 -15.72 -4.10
CA MET A 109 7.74 -15.39 -5.22
C MET A 109 8.50 -14.07 -4.95
N ASN A 110 9.23 -14.00 -3.84
CA ASN A 110 9.88 -12.78 -3.33
C ASN A 110 11.40 -12.91 -3.14
N ARG A 111 12.05 -13.74 -3.97
CA ARG A 111 13.50 -13.95 -3.95
C ARG A 111 14.25 -13.05 -4.93
N ILE A 112 15.38 -12.53 -4.50
CA ILE A 112 16.43 -11.98 -5.36
C ILE A 112 17.23 -13.18 -5.86
N LEU A 113 17.27 -13.38 -7.18
CA LEU A 113 17.81 -14.59 -7.79
C LEU A 113 19.31 -14.45 -8.07
N GLU A 114 19.72 -13.27 -8.55
CA GLU A 114 21.09 -13.01 -8.97
C GLU A 114 21.38 -11.51 -8.95
N ILE A 115 22.56 -11.11 -8.45
CA ILE A 115 23.09 -9.75 -8.53
C ILE A 115 24.40 -9.81 -9.29
N ASN A 116 24.49 -9.12 -10.42
CA ASN A 116 25.73 -8.92 -11.16
C ASN A 116 26.16 -7.46 -10.98
N ALA A 117 27.12 -7.24 -10.07
CA ALA A 117 27.60 -5.89 -9.76
C ALA A 117 28.49 -5.31 -10.87
N ASP A 118 29.25 -6.16 -11.56
CA ASP A 118 30.18 -5.76 -12.62
C ASP A 118 29.44 -5.21 -13.84
N GLU A 119 28.41 -5.93 -14.28
CA GLU A 119 27.54 -5.53 -15.40
C GLU A 119 26.32 -4.70 -14.96
N ARG A 120 26.18 -4.44 -13.65
CA ARG A 120 25.13 -3.60 -13.04
C ARG A 120 23.71 -4.01 -13.41
N TRP A 121 23.39 -5.28 -13.18
CA TRP A 121 22.01 -5.77 -13.29
C TRP A 121 21.67 -6.76 -12.18
N VAL A 122 20.36 -6.95 -11.97
CA VAL A 122 19.81 -7.88 -11.00
C VAL A 122 18.67 -8.68 -11.63
N ARG A 123 18.53 -9.96 -11.23
CA ARG A 123 17.34 -10.77 -11.51
C ARG A 123 16.56 -10.99 -10.23
N VAL A 124 15.26 -10.72 -10.29
CA VAL A 124 14.36 -10.81 -9.13
C VAL A 124 13.03 -11.45 -9.51
N GLN A 125 12.40 -12.11 -8.54
CA GLN A 125 11.00 -12.51 -8.66
C GLN A 125 10.06 -11.31 -8.46
N ALA A 126 8.87 -11.37 -9.07
CA ALA A 126 7.90 -10.27 -9.08
C ALA A 126 7.44 -9.79 -7.68
N GLY A 127 7.49 -10.65 -6.67
CA GLY A 127 7.09 -10.36 -5.30
C GLY A 127 8.17 -9.69 -4.43
N VAL A 128 9.39 -9.47 -4.94
CA VAL A 128 10.45 -8.77 -4.19
C VAL A 128 10.01 -7.33 -3.88
N VAL A 129 10.17 -6.90 -2.63
CA VAL A 129 9.87 -5.51 -2.23
C VAL A 129 11.01 -4.58 -2.65
N LYS A 130 10.72 -3.36 -3.11
CA LYS A 130 11.76 -2.41 -3.56
C LYS A 130 12.86 -2.22 -2.52
N ASP A 131 12.50 -1.91 -1.27
CA ASP A 131 13.52 -1.65 -0.25
C ASP A 131 14.27 -2.92 0.18
N GLN A 132 13.67 -4.11 0.00
CA GLN A 132 14.38 -5.40 0.13
C GLN A 132 15.47 -5.51 -0.94
N LEU A 133 15.15 -5.13 -2.18
CA LEU A 133 16.11 -5.10 -3.28
C LEU A 133 17.24 -4.10 -3.03
N ASN A 134 16.92 -2.86 -2.66
CA ASN A 134 17.94 -1.84 -2.40
C ASN A 134 18.81 -2.17 -1.18
N ALA A 135 18.26 -2.83 -0.15
CA ALA A 135 19.07 -3.32 0.97
C ALA A 135 20.11 -4.37 0.51
N ALA A 136 19.74 -5.25 -0.44
CA ALA A 136 20.65 -6.25 -0.99
C ALA A 136 21.70 -5.68 -1.97
N LEU A 137 21.36 -4.60 -2.69
CA LEU A 137 22.26 -3.94 -3.63
C LEU A 137 23.26 -2.99 -2.95
N LYS A 138 22.89 -2.42 -1.80
CA LYS A 138 23.70 -1.42 -1.07
C LYS A 138 25.15 -1.86 -0.78
N PRO A 139 25.45 -3.12 -0.36
CA PRO A 139 26.83 -3.58 -0.18
C PRO A 139 27.70 -3.53 -1.45
N HIS A 140 27.07 -3.52 -2.63
CA HIS A 140 27.75 -3.41 -3.92
C HIS A 140 27.88 -1.95 -4.40
N GLY A 141 27.44 -0.97 -3.61
CA GLY A 141 27.40 0.43 -4.02
C GLY A 141 26.36 0.72 -5.10
N LEU A 142 25.35 -0.15 -5.25
CA LEU A 142 24.33 -0.06 -6.29
C LEU A 142 22.93 0.12 -5.67
N PHE A 143 22.00 0.64 -6.45
CA PHE A 143 20.58 0.72 -6.11
C PHE A 143 19.69 0.63 -7.35
N PHE A 144 18.47 0.14 -7.15
CA PHE A 144 17.38 0.28 -8.11
C PHE A 144 16.75 1.66 -7.89
N ALA A 145 16.85 2.52 -8.91
CA ALA A 145 16.66 3.95 -8.78
C ALA A 145 15.22 4.46 -8.63
N PRO A 146 14.19 3.87 -9.27
CA PRO A 146 12.82 4.37 -9.15
C PRO A 146 12.34 4.41 -7.70
N GLU A 147 12.00 5.59 -7.17
CA GLU A 147 11.66 5.81 -5.76
C GLU A 147 10.16 5.97 -5.51
N LEU A 148 9.65 5.44 -4.40
CA LEU A 148 8.22 5.42 -4.07
C LEU A 148 7.95 5.76 -2.60
N SER A 149 6.84 6.45 -2.35
CA SER A 149 6.33 6.64 -0.99
C SER A 149 5.99 5.29 -0.29
N THR A 150 5.76 4.23 -1.06
CA THR A 150 5.41 2.89 -0.57
C THR A 150 6.52 1.85 -0.74
N SER A 151 7.75 2.28 -1.00
CA SER A 151 8.93 1.44 -1.31
C SER A 151 9.17 0.25 -0.36
N ASN A 152 8.81 0.38 0.91
CA ASN A 152 8.99 -0.64 1.95
C ASN A 152 8.00 -1.82 1.88
N ARG A 153 7.09 -1.80 0.90
CA ARG A 153 6.05 -2.83 0.70
C ARG A 153 5.58 -2.95 -0.76
N ALA A 154 5.85 -1.96 -1.60
CA ALA A 154 5.65 -2.05 -3.03
C ALA A 154 6.58 -3.12 -3.61
N THR A 155 6.03 -4.01 -4.40
CA THR A 155 6.75 -5.12 -5.02
C THR A 155 7.20 -4.75 -6.43
N VAL A 156 8.35 -5.23 -6.88
CA VAL A 156 8.91 -4.99 -8.22
C VAL A 156 7.89 -5.30 -9.32
N GLY A 157 7.21 -6.44 -9.27
CA GLY A 157 6.17 -6.78 -10.24
C GLY A 157 4.97 -5.83 -10.21
N GLY A 158 4.68 -5.22 -9.06
CA GLY A 158 3.68 -4.16 -8.95
C GLY A 158 4.16 -2.86 -9.61
N MET A 159 5.41 -2.49 -9.40
CA MET A 159 6.05 -1.33 -10.01
C MET A 159 6.06 -1.44 -11.54
N ILE A 160 6.45 -2.60 -12.07
CA ILE A 160 6.41 -2.89 -13.51
C ILE A 160 4.99 -2.74 -14.02
N ASN A 161 4.01 -3.36 -13.36
CA ASN A 161 2.61 -3.31 -13.80
C ASN A 161 1.95 -1.93 -13.74
N THR A 162 2.47 -0.98 -12.96
CA THR A 162 1.97 0.41 -12.96
C THR A 162 2.89 1.39 -13.68
N ASP A 163 4.02 0.89 -14.21
CA ASP A 163 5.16 1.72 -14.66
C ASP A 163 5.50 2.81 -13.64
N ALA A 164 5.69 2.38 -12.39
CA ALA A 164 5.85 3.28 -11.27
C ALA A 164 7.07 4.19 -11.47
N SER A 165 6.90 5.47 -11.16
CA SER A 165 7.95 6.47 -11.12
C SER A 165 8.07 7.04 -9.71
N GLY A 166 8.69 8.20 -9.59
CA GLY A 166 8.62 9.02 -8.39
C GLY A 166 9.73 10.05 -8.39
N GLN A 167 10.27 10.34 -7.22
CA GLN A 167 11.35 11.30 -7.06
C GLN A 167 12.57 10.89 -7.91
N GLY A 168 13.17 11.87 -8.58
CA GLY A 168 14.36 11.65 -9.43
C GLY A 168 14.05 11.06 -10.80
N SER A 169 12.77 10.82 -11.15
CA SER A 169 12.40 10.23 -12.45
C SER A 169 12.82 11.04 -13.67
N CYS A 170 13.00 12.36 -13.55
CA CYS A 170 13.52 13.21 -14.63
C CYS A 170 15.02 12.96 -14.90
N THR A 171 15.75 12.39 -13.94
CA THR A 171 17.19 12.08 -14.07
C THR A 171 17.43 10.59 -14.28
N TYR A 172 16.78 9.73 -13.50
CA TYR A 172 17.02 8.28 -13.53
C TYR A 172 16.05 7.50 -14.42
N GLY A 173 14.94 8.11 -14.84
CA GLY A 173 13.86 7.42 -15.57
C GLY A 173 12.83 6.77 -14.64
N LYS A 174 11.90 6.05 -15.25
CA LYS A 174 10.83 5.28 -14.60
C LYS A 174 11.16 3.80 -14.56
N THR A 175 10.31 3.01 -13.90
CA THR A 175 10.49 1.55 -13.80
C THR A 175 10.76 0.89 -15.16
N ARG A 176 10.00 1.19 -16.23
CA ARG A 176 10.23 0.59 -17.55
C ARG A 176 11.65 0.81 -18.09
N ASP A 177 12.25 1.98 -17.83
CA ASP A 177 13.57 2.37 -18.37
C ASP A 177 14.69 1.54 -17.72
N HIS A 178 14.35 0.88 -16.60
CA HIS A 178 15.21 -0.04 -15.90
C HIS A 178 14.93 -1.53 -16.20
N VAL A 179 13.86 -1.85 -16.93
CA VAL A 179 13.51 -3.23 -17.28
C VAL A 179 14.29 -3.67 -18.51
N LEU A 180 15.30 -4.53 -18.29
CA LEU A 180 16.09 -5.12 -19.38
C LEU A 180 15.35 -6.30 -20.02
N ALA A 181 14.78 -7.17 -19.19
CA ALA A 181 14.00 -8.30 -19.66
C ALA A 181 12.94 -8.73 -18.64
N LEU A 182 11.85 -9.35 -19.12
CA LEU A 182 10.82 -9.95 -18.28
C LEU A 182 10.61 -11.41 -18.64
N ASP A 183 10.41 -12.24 -17.61
CA ASP A 183 9.73 -13.52 -17.78
C ASP A 183 8.25 -13.32 -17.46
N PHE A 184 7.42 -13.54 -18.47
CA PHE A 184 6.00 -13.21 -18.46
C PHE A 184 5.16 -14.43 -18.85
N VAL A 185 4.09 -14.71 -18.11
CA VAL A 185 3.17 -15.83 -18.40
C VAL A 185 1.92 -15.30 -19.09
N LEU A 186 1.67 -15.81 -20.29
CA LEU A 186 0.52 -15.47 -21.13
C LEU A 186 -0.67 -16.39 -20.87
N MET A 187 -1.85 -16.01 -21.39
CA MET A 187 -3.02 -16.88 -21.45
C MET A 187 -2.68 -18.16 -22.23
N GLY A 188 -2.90 -19.33 -21.63
CA GLY A 188 -2.48 -20.63 -22.16
C GLY A 188 -1.23 -21.22 -21.48
N GLY A 189 -0.52 -20.42 -20.66
CA GLY A 189 0.64 -20.87 -19.89
C GLY A 189 1.96 -20.82 -20.65
N GLU A 190 1.98 -20.28 -21.87
CA GLU A 190 3.20 -19.92 -22.60
C GLU A 190 4.02 -18.91 -21.79
N GLN A 191 5.32 -19.15 -21.73
CA GLN A 191 6.28 -18.27 -21.09
C GLN A 191 6.94 -17.41 -22.16
N LEU A 192 6.66 -16.11 -22.11
CA LEU A 192 7.26 -15.08 -22.94
C LEU A 192 8.47 -14.53 -22.20
N HIS A 193 9.65 -14.68 -22.80
CA HIS A 193 10.83 -13.90 -22.45
C HIS A 193 10.86 -12.67 -23.35
N SER A 194 10.70 -11.48 -22.76
CA SER A 194 10.69 -10.21 -23.49
C SER A 194 11.92 -9.37 -23.17
N ASP A 195 12.51 -8.82 -24.23
CA ASP A 195 13.72 -8.02 -24.25
C ASP A 195 13.70 -7.12 -25.51
N ALA A 196 14.64 -6.19 -25.62
CA ALA A 196 14.76 -5.32 -26.79
C ALA A 196 15.38 -6.09 -27.97
N LEU A 197 14.64 -6.20 -29.08
CA LEU A 197 14.95 -7.07 -30.22
C LEU A 197 15.46 -6.29 -31.43
N ALA A 198 16.47 -6.82 -32.09
CA ALA A 198 16.79 -6.46 -33.46
C ALA A 198 15.72 -7.00 -34.44
N ASP A 199 15.68 -6.44 -35.66
CA ASP A 199 14.63 -6.75 -36.63
C ASP A 199 14.60 -8.24 -37.05
N ASP A 200 15.77 -8.90 -37.13
CA ASP A 200 15.86 -10.32 -37.49
C ASP A 200 15.24 -11.23 -36.41
N GLU A 201 15.48 -10.92 -35.14
CA GLU A 201 14.85 -11.62 -34.02
C GLU A 201 13.36 -11.30 -33.93
N LEU A 202 12.97 -10.04 -34.18
CA LEU A 202 11.56 -9.65 -34.25
C LEU A 202 10.81 -10.44 -35.33
N GLU A 203 11.41 -10.65 -36.50
CA GLU A 203 10.84 -11.50 -37.56
C GLU A 203 10.67 -12.95 -37.10
N ARG A 204 11.67 -13.53 -36.42
CA ARG A 204 11.57 -14.86 -35.83
C ARG A 204 10.44 -14.95 -34.81
N ARG A 205 10.28 -13.95 -33.94
CA ARG A 205 9.17 -13.88 -32.97
C ARG A 205 7.82 -13.77 -33.67
N CYS A 206 7.71 -12.94 -34.69
CA CYS A 206 6.50 -12.77 -35.50
C CYS A 206 6.12 -14.02 -36.31
N ALA A 207 7.09 -14.85 -36.71
CA ALA A 207 6.86 -16.09 -37.48
C ALA A 207 6.25 -17.23 -36.65
N ARG A 208 6.28 -17.13 -35.31
CA ARG A 208 5.69 -18.14 -34.43
C ARG A 208 4.18 -18.27 -34.65
N GLN A 209 3.65 -19.49 -34.57
CA GLN A 209 2.23 -19.77 -34.78
C GLN A 209 1.39 -19.76 -33.49
N ASP A 210 2.02 -19.52 -32.35
CA ASP A 210 1.39 -19.50 -31.03
C ASP A 210 0.97 -18.09 -30.59
N ARG A 211 0.53 -17.98 -29.33
CA ARG A 211 0.11 -16.72 -28.71
C ARG A 211 1.20 -15.66 -28.72
N ILE A 212 2.45 -16.06 -28.48
CA ILE A 212 3.61 -15.15 -28.51
C ILE A 212 3.75 -14.51 -29.89
N GLY A 213 3.68 -15.31 -30.96
CA GLY A 213 3.73 -14.77 -32.32
C GLY A 213 2.59 -13.81 -32.63
N LYS A 214 1.37 -14.12 -32.18
CA LYS A 214 0.22 -13.21 -32.34
C LYS A 214 0.44 -11.87 -31.64
N VAL A 215 0.99 -11.89 -30.43
CA VAL A 215 1.32 -10.68 -29.66
C VAL A 215 2.31 -9.80 -30.41
N TYR A 216 3.46 -10.35 -30.82
CA TYR A 216 4.48 -9.57 -31.54
C TYR A 216 3.97 -9.04 -32.88
N ARG A 217 3.25 -9.84 -33.67
CA ARG A 217 2.63 -9.38 -34.92
C ARG A 217 1.67 -8.21 -34.68
N THR A 218 0.85 -8.29 -33.63
CA THR A 218 -0.12 -7.23 -33.31
C THR A 218 0.58 -5.95 -32.88
N ALA A 219 1.57 -6.05 -31.98
CA ALA A 219 2.30 -4.90 -31.48
C ALA A 219 3.15 -4.22 -32.57
N ARG A 220 3.87 -5.01 -33.39
CA ARG A 220 4.61 -4.50 -34.55
C ARG A 220 3.70 -3.77 -35.53
N ARG A 221 2.56 -4.38 -35.90
CA ARG A 221 1.60 -3.75 -36.81
C ARG A 221 1.08 -2.42 -36.28
N ILE A 222 0.74 -2.33 -34.99
CA ILE A 222 0.29 -1.08 -34.37
C ILE A 222 1.42 -0.04 -34.41
N SER A 223 2.63 -0.41 -34.02
CA SER A 223 3.80 0.48 -34.04
C SER A 223 4.04 1.04 -35.45
N ASP A 224 3.99 0.19 -36.47
CA ASP A 224 4.33 0.57 -37.85
C ASP A 224 3.17 1.34 -38.52
N GLU A 225 1.91 0.89 -38.40
CA GLU A 225 0.75 1.50 -39.07
C GLU A 225 0.22 2.75 -38.36
N LYS A 226 0.46 2.91 -37.05
CA LYS A 226 -0.09 4.02 -36.25
C LYS A 226 0.97 5.02 -35.79
N ALA A 227 2.22 4.93 -36.26
CA ALA A 227 3.33 5.79 -35.84
C ALA A 227 2.99 7.30 -35.80
N ALA A 228 2.44 7.84 -36.91
CA ALA A 228 2.09 9.26 -36.99
C ALA A 228 0.99 9.67 -36.00
N LEU A 229 0.01 8.79 -35.77
CA LEU A 229 -1.07 9.05 -34.81
C LEU A 229 -0.56 8.95 -33.36
N ILE A 230 0.37 8.03 -33.10
CA ILE A 230 1.03 7.89 -31.80
C ILE A 230 1.79 9.18 -31.46
N ASP A 231 2.64 9.70 -32.36
CA ASP A 231 3.37 10.96 -32.14
C ASP A 231 2.42 12.15 -31.92
N ALA A 232 1.28 12.19 -32.63
CA ALA A 232 0.32 13.28 -32.51
C ALA A 232 -0.53 13.24 -31.21
N LYS A 233 -0.81 12.06 -30.65
CA LYS A 233 -1.73 11.90 -29.50
C LYS A 233 -1.01 11.71 -28.17
N PHE A 234 0.18 11.11 -28.16
CA PHE A 234 0.92 10.91 -26.92
C PHE A 234 1.62 12.22 -26.52
N PRO A 235 1.30 12.82 -25.36
CA PRO A 235 1.92 14.07 -24.97
C PRO A 235 3.40 13.85 -24.63
N LYS A 236 4.24 14.83 -25.01
CA LYS A 236 5.70 14.82 -24.77
C LYS A 236 6.01 15.23 -23.33
N LEU A 237 5.61 14.39 -22.38
CA LEU A 237 5.85 14.56 -20.95
C LEU A 237 6.93 13.56 -20.49
N ASN A 238 7.77 13.95 -19.53
CA ASN A 238 8.69 13.01 -18.87
C ASN A 238 7.91 11.82 -18.30
N ARG A 239 6.72 12.10 -17.76
CA ARG A 239 5.77 11.08 -17.35
C ARG A 239 4.73 10.85 -18.45
N CYS A 240 5.07 9.95 -19.36
CA CYS A 240 4.20 9.53 -20.46
C CYS A 240 2.97 8.73 -19.99
N LEU A 241 2.06 8.53 -20.95
CA LEU A 241 0.78 7.85 -20.79
C LEU A 241 0.99 6.35 -20.50
N THR A 242 0.72 5.93 -19.25
CA THR A 242 0.79 4.52 -18.78
C THR A 242 -0.30 3.64 -19.40
N GLY A 243 -0.31 2.32 -19.22
CA GLY A 243 -1.43 1.48 -19.71
C GLY A 243 -1.37 1.19 -21.20
N TYR A 244 -0.41 0.35 -21.58
CA TYR A 244 0.00 -0.01 -22.96
C TYR A 244 0.69 1.17 -23.67
N ASP A 245 1.95 1.40 -23.30
CA ASP A 245 2.75 2.46 -23.91
C ASP A 245 3.12 2.12 -25.36
N LEU A 246 2.33 2.67 -26.28
CA LEU A 246 2.53 2.50 -27.73
C LEU A 246 3.66 3.36 -28.27
N ALA A 247 3.99 4.47 -27.60
CA ALA A 247 4.99 5.43 -28.07
C ALA A 247 6.42 4.89 -28.00
N HIS A 248 6.66 3.88 -27.16
CA HIS A 248 7.99 3.36 -26.88
C HIS A 248 8.15 1.88 -27.26
N LEU A 249 7.32 1.39 -28.20
CA LEU A 249 7.50 0.06 -28.80
C LEU A 249 8.79 -0.05 -29.62
N ARG A 250 9.39 1.08 -30.00
CA ARG A 250 10.72 1.16 -30.61
C ARG A 250 11.60 2.05 -29.76
N GLU A 251 12.81 1.57 -29.51
CA GLU A 251 13.87 2.31 -28.84
C GLU A 251 14.45 3.38 -29.78
N ALA A 252 15.20 4.33 -29.22
CA ALA A 252 15.88 5.36 -30.01
C ALA A 252 16.90 4.79 -31.01
N ASP A 253 17.43 3.59 -30.74
CA ASP A 253 18.35 2.85 -31.63
C ASP A 253 17.62 1.98 -32.69
N GLY A 254 16.28 2.02 -32.72
CA GLY A 254 15.44 1.32 -33.68
C GLY A 254 14.98 -0.08 -33.25
N ARG A 255 15.54 -0.65 -32.18
CA ARG A 255 15.15 -1.98 -31.67
C ARG A 255 13.71 -1.99 -31.19
N PHE A 256 13.03 -3.12 -31.38
CA PHE A 256 11.65 -3.31 -30.94
C PHE A 256 11.62 -3.81 -29.49
N ASN A 257 10.92 -3.09 -28.61
CA ASN A 257 10.85 -3.44 -27.19
C ASN A 257 9.40 -3.60 -26.72
N LEU A 258 8.98 -4.85 -26.50
CA LEU A 258 7.64 -5.15 -26.00
C LEU A 258 7.46 -4.76 -24.52
N ASN A 259 8.55 -4.55 -23.77
CA ASN A 259 8.49 -4.20 -22.36
C ASN A 259 7.73 -2.89 -22.13
N SER A 260 7.70 -1.96 -23.10
CA SER A 260 6.93 -0.71 -22.98
C SER A 260 5.43 -0.97 -22.75
N VAL A 261 4.86 -1.98 -23.42
CA VAL A 261 3.45 -2.34 -23.30
C VAL A 261 3.18 -3.21 -22.06
N LEU A 262 4.14 -4.07 -21.70
CA LEU A 262 4.03 -4.92 -20.51
C LEU A 262 4.16 -4.09 -19.22
N CYS A 263 4.99 -3.05 -19.23
CA CYS A 263 5.05 -2.06 -18.18
C CYS A 263 3.78 -1.20 -18.21
N GLY A 264 3.16 -0.98 -17.05
CA GLY A 264 1.87 -0.30 -16.96
C GLY A 264 0.66 -1.15 -17.36
N ALA A 265 0.82 -2.45 -17.67
CA ALA A 265 -0.29 -3.32 -18.08
C ALA A 265 -1.27 -3.69 -16.94
N GLU A 266 -0.95 -3.40 -15.69
CA GLU A 266 -1.80 -3.66 -14.52
C GLU A 266 -2.30 -5.11 -14.42
N GLY A 267 -1.50 -6.09 -14.85
CA GLY A 267 -1.87 -7.51 -14.85
C GLY A 267 -3.00 -7.86 -15.82
N SER A 268 -3.35 -6.96 -16.75
CA SER A 268 -4.41 -7.19 -17.75
C SER A 268 -3.91 -7.95 -19.00
N LEU A 269 -2.60 -8.09 -19.18
CA LEU A 269 -2.00 -8.84 -20.29
C LEU A 269 -1.47 -10.23 -19.89
N GLY A 270 -1.38 -10.50 -18.58
CA GLY A 270 -0.82 -11.73 -18.01
C GLY A 270 -0.03 -11.46 -16.74
N PHE A 271 0.94 -12.32 -16.42
CA PHE A 271 1.67 -12.26 -15.16
C PHE A 271 3.18 -12.06 -15.36
N VAL A 272 3.73 -11.01 -14.76
CA VAL A 272 5.17 -10.88 -14.55
C VAL A 272 5.59 -11.86 -13.46
N VAL A 273 6.50 -12.80 -13.75
CA VAL A 273 6.99 -13.77 -12.76
C VAL A 273 8.42 -13.45 -12.30
N GLU A 274 9.29 -13.05 -13.23
CA GLU A 274 10.65 -12.58 -12.96
C GLU A 274 10.97 -11.34 -13.80
N ALA A 275 11.91 -10.54 -13.33
CA ALA A 275 12.41 -9.38 -14.03
C ALA A 275 13.93 -9.32 -13.94
N LYS A 276 14.59 -9.01 -15.06
CA LYS A 276 15.98 -8.58 -15.12
C LYS A 276 15.98 -7.05 -15.22
N LEU A 277 16.60 -6.39 -14.24
CA LEU A 277 16.62 -4.95 -14.11
C LEU A 277 18.06 -4.44 -14.18
N ASN A 278 18.30 -3.28 -14.78
CA ASN A 278 19.55 -2.57 -14.55
C ASN A 278 19.52 -1.92 -13.15
N VAL A 279 20.70 -1.64 -12.60
CA VAL A 279 20.87 -0.94 -11.33
C VAL A 279 21.93 0.14 -11.49
N LEU A 280 21.81 1.22 -10.73
CA LEU A 280 22.69 2.39 -10.85
C LEU A 280 23.65 2.47 -9.66
N PRO A 281 24.83 3.09 -9.81
CA PRO A 281 25.70 3.44 -8.68
C PRO A 281 25.03 4.43 -7.74
N ILE A 282 25.12 4.20 -6.43
CA ILE A 282 24.64 5.14 -5.42
C ILE A 282 25.53 6.39 -5.44
N PRO A 283 24.97 7.60 -5.60
CA PRO A 283 25.75 8.84 -5.52
C PRO A 283 26.49 8.95 -4.17
N LYS A 284 27.73 9.44 -4.18
CA LYS A 284 28.55 9.54 -2.96
C LYS A 284 28.23 10.75 -2.08
N TYR A 285 27.69 11.80 -2.68
CA TYR A 285 27.41 13.04 -1.99
C TYR A 285 26.12 13.68 -2.50
N SER A 286 25.28 14.15 -1.58
CA SER A 286 24.04 14.84 -1.86
C SER A 286 23.90 16.07 -0.98
N VAL A 287 23.31 17.12 -1.54
CA VAL A 287 22.92 18.34 -0.84
C VAL A 287 21.46 18.64 -1.17
N LEU A 288 20.66 18.89 -0.14
CA LEU A 288 19.29 19.33 -0.28
C LEU A 288 19.18 20.82 0.05
N VAL A 289 18.66 21.60 -0.89
CA VAL A 289 18.32 23.01 -0.71
C VAL A 289 16.83 23.10 -0.40
N ASN A 290 16.49 23.63 0.79
CA ASN A 290 15.11 23.89 1.17
C ASN A 290 14.81 25.38 0.97
N VAL A 291 13.90 25.71 0.05
CA VAL A 291 13.45 27.08 -0.22
C VAL A 291 12.06 27.29 0.38
N ARG A 292 11.88 28.40 1.10
CA ARG A 292 10.64 28.72 1.83
C ARG A 292 9.90 29.89 1.16
N TYR A 293 8.57 29.80 1.16
CA TYR A 293 7.69 30.77 0.49
C TYR A 293 6.57 31.24 1.42
N ALA A 294 6.11 32.47 1.19
CA ALA A 294 4.94 33.05 1.85
C ALA A 294 3.62 32.42 1.37
N GLY A 295 3.63 31.73 0.22
CA GLY A 295 2.48 31.06 -0.34
C GLY A 295 2.85 29.84 -1.17
N PHE A 296 1.95 28.85 -1.20
CA PHE A 296 2.14 27.63 -2.01
C PHE A 296 2.17 27.92 -3.52
N MET A 297 1.37 28.89 -3.99
CA MET A 297 1.35 29.26 -5.41
C MET A 297 2.66 29.95 -5.84
N ASP A 298 3.34 30.62 -4.92
CA ASP A 298 4.64 31.23 -5.20
C ASP A 298 5.71 30.13 -5.36
N ALA A 299 5.67 29.08 -4.52
CA ALA A 299 6.52 27.89 -4.67
C ALA A 299 6.34 27.21 -6.04
N LEU A 300 5.10 27.12 -6.54
CA LEU A 300 4.81 26.54 -7.86
C LEU A 300 5.23 27.45 -9.02
N ARG A 301 5.10 28.78 -8.88
CA ARG A 301 5.56 29.72 -9.91
C ARG A 301 7.08 29.75 -10.01
N ASP A 302 7.77 29.54 -8.89
CA ASP A 302 9.24 29.49 -8.84
C ASP A 302 9.81 28.24 -9.54
N ALA A 303 9.07 27.14 -9.56
CA ALA A 303 9.45 25.87 -10.16
C ALA A 303 10.21 25.97 -11.49
N ARG A 304 9.74 26.83 -12.39
CA ARG A 304 10.36 27.03 -13.72
C ARG A 304 11.77 27.59 -13.60
N ALA A 305 11.99 28.57 -12.74
CA ALA A 305 13.31 29.14 -12.49
C ALA A 305 14.23 28.10 -11.83
N LEU A 306 13.68 27.28 -10.91
CA LEU A 306 14.44 26.22 -10.23
C LEU A 306 14.91 25.12 -11.19
N LEU A 307 14.19 24.86 -12.28
CA LEU A 307 14.51 23.81 -13.25
C LEU A 307 15.68 24.15 -14.17
N GLU A 308 15.99 25.43 -14.38
CA GLU A 308 17.04 25.86 -15.33
C GLU A 308 18.43 25.27 -15.00
N LEU A 309 18.70 25.06 -13.72
CA LEU A 309 19.98 24.51 -13.23
C LEU A 309 20.00 22.98 -13.09
N LYS A 310 18.98 22.30 -13.64
CA LYS A 310 18.89 20.83 -13.71
C LYS A 310 19.24 20.13 -12.38
N PRO A 311 18.49 20.43 -11.30
CA PRO A 311 18.60 19.66 -10.07
C PRO A 311 18.20 18.21 -10.31
N LEU A 312 18.56 17.32 -9.38
CA LEU A 312 18.18 15.91 -9.44
C LEU A 312 16.66 15.75 -9.33
N SER A 313 16.05 16.48 -8.39
CA SER A 313 14.61 16.48 -8.15
C SER A 313 14.15 17.77 -7.47
N ILE A 314 12.88 18.12 -7.66
CA ILE A 314 12.20 19.24 -7.00
C ILE A 314 10.87 18.74 -6.42
N GLU A 315 10.79 18.71 -5.09
CA GLU A 315 9.58 18.34 -4.37
C GLU A 315 8.92 19.57 -3.76
N THR A 316 7.62 19.75 -3.99
CA THR A 316 6.86 20.85 -3.39
C THR A 316 5.88 20.33 -2.37
N VAL A 317 5.78 21.02 -1.22
CA VAL A 317 4.89 20.67 -0.11
C VAL A 317 4.09 21.89 0.32
N ASP A 318 2.78 21.72 0.49
CA ASP A 318 1.88 22.76 0.97
C ASP A 318 1.98 23.00 2.49
N SER A 319 1.41 24.12 2.94
CA SER A 319 1.37 24.48 4.36
C SER A 319 0.68 23.44 5.23
N LYS A 320 -0.33 22.72 4.72
CA LYS A 320 -1.10 21.76 5.51
C LYS A 320 -0.27 20.52 5.83
N VAL A 321 0.43 19.98 4.85
CA VAL A 321 1.35 18.85 5.02
C VAL A 321 2.53 19.26 5.90
N LEU A 322 3.08 20.46 5.71
CA LEU A 322 4.16 20.98 6.55
C LEU A 322 3.73 21.12 8.02
N MET A 323 2.58 21.73 8.30
CA MET A 323 2.04 21.85 9.65
C MET A 323 1.76 20.51 10.32
N LEU A 324 1.39 19.47 9.57
CA LEU A 324 1.25 18.11 10.09
C LEU A 324 2.61 17.51 10.46
N ALA A 325 3.63 17.73 9.62
CA ALA A 325 5.00 17.29 9.90
C ALA A 325 5.55 17.91 11.19
N MET A 326 5.26 19.20 11.42
CA MET A 326 5.70 19.96 12.59
C MET A 326 5.19 19.39 13.93
N LYS A 327 4.11 18.62 13.91
CA LYS A 327 3.51 17.99 15.10
C LYS A 327 3.98 16.55 15.33
N ASP A 328 4.78 15.99 14.41
CA ASP A 328 5.34 14.65 14.55
C ASP A 328 6.65 14.69 15.34
N PHE A 329 6.96 13.62 16.08
CA PHE A 329 8.17 13.59 16.92
C PHE A 329 9.46 13.70 16.10
N VAL A 330 9.45 13.29 14.82
CA VAL A 330 10.61 13.40 13.91
C VAL A 330 10.95 14.86 13.63
N TRP A 331 10.01 15.80 13.79
CA TRP A 331 10.24 17.22 13.53
C TRP A 331 11.45 17.78 14.29
N SER A 332 11.63 17.36 15.55
CA SER A 332 12.77 17.77 16.39
C SER A 332 14.13 17.50 15.73
N SER A 333 14.21 16.47 14.88
CA SER A 333 15.44 16.09 14.17
C SER A 333 15.69 16.87 12.88
N VAL A 334 14.73 17.67 12.39
CA VAL A 334 14.86 18.41 11.12
C VAL A 334 14.48 19.89 11.22
N ALA A 335 14.00 20.33 12.38
CA ALA A 335 13.52 21.70 12.61
C ALA A 335 14.56 22.78 12.25
N GLU A 336 15.85 22.47 12.40
CA GLU A 336 16.97 23.35 12.00
C GLU A 336 16.90 23.80 10.53
N TYR A 337 16.36 22.95 9.65
CA TYR A 337 16.21 23.24 8.23
C TYR A 337 14.97 24.07 7.92
N PHE A 338 14.07 24.29 8.89
CA PHE A 338 12.82 25.02 8.71
C PHE A 338 12.68 26.15 9.75
N PRO A 339 13.50 27.23 9.64
CA PRO A 339 13.42 28.34 10.58
C PRO A 339 12.04 28.96 10.56
N GLN A 340 11.50 29.27 11.74
CA GLN A 340 10.20 29.91 11.89
C GLN A 340 10.36 31.43 12.02
N ASP A 341 9.47 32.16 11.37
CA ASP A 341 9.32 33.61 11.48
C ASP A 341 7.81 33.87 11.69
N ASP A 342 7.42 34.24 12.92
CA ASP A 342 6.02 34.46 13.26
C ASP A 342 5.40 35.64 12.49
N ALA A 343 6.22 36.61 12.06
CA ALA A 343 5.76 37.74 11.26
C ALA A 343 5.53 37.34 9.79
N ARG A 344 6.25 36.33 9.30
CA ARG A 344 6.18 35.82 7.92
C ARG A 344 6.19 34.30 7.90
N PRO A 345 5.03 33.66 8.17
CA PRO A 345 4.95 32.21 8.25
C PRO A 345 5.27 31.55 6.90
N THR A 346 5.99 30.43 6.96
CA THR A 346 6.24 29.61 5.77
C THR A 346 4.98 28.82 5.41
N LEU A 347 4.40 29.11 4.24
CA LEU A 347 3.16 28.45 3.76
C LEU A 347 3.38 27.57 2.51
N GLY A 348 4.63 27.44 2.07
CA GLY A 348 5.04 26.50 1.03
C GLY A 348 6.55 26.29 1.08
N ILE A 349 6.98 25.09 0.68
CA ILE A 349 8.41 24.76 0.56
C ILE A 349 8.69 24.02 -0.74
N ASN A 350 9.89 24.26 -1.30
CA ASN A 350 10.50 23.44 -2.33
C ASN A 350 11.75 22.78 -1.75
N LEU A 351 11.84 21.45 -1.86
CA LEU A 351 13.02 20.67 -1.51
C LEU A 351 13.72 20.28 -2.81
N ILE A 352 14.89 20.85 -3.05
CA ILE A 352 15.67 20.68 -4.29
C ILE A 352 16.92 19.87 -3.99
N GLU A 353 17.06 18.71 -4.62
CA GLU A 353 18.21 17.83 -4.40
C GLU A 353 19.26 17.97 -5.50
N PHE A 354 20.52 18.03 -5.09
CA PHE A 354 21.69 17.88 -5.95
C PHE A 354 22.50 16.68 -5.46
N SER A 355 22.92 15.81 -6.37
CA SER A 355 23.75 14.67 -6.03
C SER A 355 24.85 14.46 -7.08
N GLY A 356 25.93 13.80 -6.65
CA GLY A 356 27.08 13.49 -7.48
C GLY A 356 28.12 12.65 -6.75
N ASP A 357 29.19 12.32 -7.47
CA ASP A 357 30.31 11.54 -6.93
C ASP A 357 31.43 12.42 -6.36
N ASP A 358 31.49 13.69 -6.76
CA ASP A 358 32.46 14.70 -6.31
C ASP A 358 31.74 15.78 -5.50
N ALA A 359 32.17 15.98 -4.25
CA ALA A 359 31.58 16.96 -3.36
C ALA A 359 31.83 18.40 -3.83
N ASP A 360 32.99 18.69 -4.40
CA ASP A 360 33.35 20.05 -4.82
C ASP A 360 32.50 20.50 -6.02
N ASP A 361 32.20 19.58 -6.96
CA ASP A 361 31.30 19.84 -8.09
C ASP A 361 29.87 20.07 -7.63
N VAL A 362 29.35 19.21 -6.74
CA VAL A 362 28.00 19.36 -6.18
C VAL A 362 27.89 20.68 -5.42
N ASP A 363 28.86 21.02 -4.57
CA ASP A 363 28.86 22.27 -3.81
C ASP A 363 29.04 23.50 -4.73
N ALA A 364 29.76 23.39 -5.84
CA ALA A 364 29.83 24.44 -6.85
C ALA A 364 28.47 24.67 -7.52
N ARG A 365 27.76 23.60 -7.92
CA ARG A 365 26.41 23.67 -8.49
C ARG A 365 25.40 24.25 -7.50
N VAL A 366 25.47 23.85 -6.23
CA VAL A 366 24.61 24.39 -5.16
C VAL A 366 24.90 25.88 -4.93
N ARG A 367 26.17 26.30 -4.91
CA ARG A 367 26.52 27.73 -4.79
C ARG A 367 25.99 28.55 -5.96
N ALA A 368 26.14 28.07 -7.19
CA ALA A 368 25.58 28.73 -8.37
C ALA A 368 24.03 28.84 -8.28
N PHE A 369 23.38 27.77 -7.82
CA PHE A 369 21.93 27.74 -7.59
C PHE A 369 21.48 28.76 -6.54
N VAL A 370 22.15 28.80 -5.39
CA VAL A 370 21.85 29.76 -4.33
C VAL A 370 22.06 31.19 -4.79
N GLU A 371 23.11 31.47 -5.58
CA GLU A 371 23.32 32.81 -6.12
C GLU A 371 22.23 33.22 -7.10
N GLN A 372 21.81 32.31 -7.99
CA GLN A 372 20.67 32.56 -8.88
C GLN A 372 19.41 32.88 -8.09
N LEU A 373 19.09 32.13 -7.03
CA LEU A 373 17.95 32.41 -6.15
C LEU A 373 18.00 33.78 -5.48
N ARG A 374 19.20 34.31 -5.19
CA ARG A 374 19.39 35.65 -4.61
C ARG A 374 19.18 36.75 -5.65
N THR A 375 19.63 36.51 -6.88
CA THR A 375 19.53 37.51 -7.97
C THR A 375 18.15 37.56 -8.62
N ASP A 376 17.43 36.44 -8.65
CA ASP A 376 16.10 36.37 -9.24
C ASP A 376 15.05 36.93 -8.27
N THR A 377 14.49 38.09 -8.60
CA THR A 377 13.41 38.73 -7.83
C THR A 377 12.01 38.47 -8.42
N SER A 378 11.87 37.54 -9.37
CA SER A 378 10.59 37.24 -10.03
C SER A 378 9.55 36.63 -9.09
N VAL A 379 10.00 35.96 -8.02
CA VAL A 379 9.16 35.36 -6.99
C VAL A 379 9.70 35.73 -5.61
N GLU A 380 8.81 36.11 -4.69
CA GLU A 380 9.18 36.38 -3.30
C GLU A 380 9.52 35.08 -2.57
N ARG A 381 10.76 34.98 -2.07
CA ARG A 381 11.26 33.85 -1.26
C ARG A 381 11.54 34.34 0.15
N LEU A 382 11.10 33.58 1.16
CA LEU A 382 11.36 33.88 2.58
C LEU A 382 12.81 33.55 2.97
N GLY A 383 13.49 32.72 2.18
CA GLY A 383 14.89 32.33 2.34
C GLY A 383 15.10 30.84 2.08
N HIS A 384 16.33 30.39 2.24
CA HIS A 384 16.71 28.99 2.03
C HIS A 384 17.56 28.45 3.19
N THR A 385 17.62 27.12 3.31
CA THR A 385 18.54 26.39 4.18
C THR A 385 19.16 25.22 3.40
N LEU A 386 20.29 24.70 3.89
CA LEU A 386 21.01 23.60 3.27
C LEU A 386 21.10 22.42 4.24
N ALA A 387 20.76 21.23 3.74
CA ALA A 387 21.05 19.95 4.38
C ALA A 387 22.12 19.24 3.54
N ALA A 388 23.38 19.38 3.94
CA ALA A 388 24.52 18.79 3.25
C ALA A 388 24.87 17.41 3.83
N GLY A 389 25.17 16.47 2.95
CA GLY A 389 25.50 15.09 3.30
C GLY A 389 24.28 14.17 3.38
N ASP A 390 24.52 12.90 3.04
CA ASP A 390 23.52 11.85 2.89
C ASP A 390 22.61 11.68 4.13
N ASP A 391 23.18 11.72 5.34
CA ASP A 391 22.39 11.59 6.58
C ASP A 391 21.41 12.75 6.79
N ALA A 392 21.82 13.99 6.47
CA ALA A 392 20.97 15.15 6.60
C ALA A 392 19.81 15.12 5.58
N VAL A 393 20.14 14.80 4.32
CA VAL A 393 19.16 14.63 3.23
C VAL A 393 18.15 13.54 3.58
N LYS A 394 18.61 12.40 4.07
CA LYS A 394 17.75 11.28 4.52
C LYS A 394 16.79 11.66 5.64
N ARG A 395 17.24 12.44 6.64
CA ARG A 395 16.37 12.92 7.72
C ARG A 395 15.21 13.77 7.18
N VAL A 396 15.50 14.70 6.27
CA VAL A 396 14.47 15.58 5.68
C VAL A 396 13.49 14.77 4.83
N TYR A 397 13.96 13.85 3.99
CA TYR A 397 13.06 13.00 3.18
C TYR A 397 12.25 12.00 4.02
N ALA A 398 12.81 11.46 5.10
CA ALA A 398 12.07 10.62 6.03
C ALA A 398 10.90 11.39 6.66
N MET A 399 11.12 12.65 7.04
CA MET A 399 10.04 13.55 7.49
C MET A 399 9.00 13.76 6.38
N ARG A 400 9.41 14.11 5.16
CA ARG A 400 8.48 14.32 4.01
C ARG A 400 7.60 13.10 3.75
N LYS A 401 8.21 11.91 3.68
CA LYS A 401 7.51 10.63 3.45
C LYS A 401 6.49 10.33 4.55
N ARG A 402 6.83 10.65 5.80
CA ARG A 402 5.94 10.47 6.96
C ARG A 402 4.78 11.48 6.96
N ALA A 403 5.06 12.75 6.67
CA ALA A 403 4.08 13.85 6.67
C ALA A 403 2.89 13.58 5.72
N VAL A 404 3.16 13.05 4.53
CA VAL A 404 2.11 12.63 3.58
C VAL A 404 1.22 11.53 4.19
N GLY A 405 1.79 10.60 4.94
CA GLY A 405 1.02 9.58 5.66
C GLY A 405 0.11 10.15 6.76
N LEU A 406 0.53 11.25 7.40
CA LEU A 406 -0.23 11.94 8.45
C LEU A 406 -1.48 12.64 7.94
N LEU A 407 -1.58 12.94 6.63
CA LEU A 407 -2.82 13.43 6.02
C LEU A 407 -4.01 12.50 6.29
N GLY A 408 -3.76 11.18 6.43
CA GLY A 408 -4.82 10.23 6.77
C GLY A 408 -5.27 10.30 8.24
N ASN A 409 -4.49 10.91 9.13
CA ASN A 409 -4.72 11.00 10.58
C ASN A 409 -5.34 12.35 10.98
N VAL A 410 -6.31 12.82 10.19
CA VAL A 410 -7.12 13.99 10.55
C VAL A 410 -8.18 13.64 11.60
N GLN A 411 -8.58 14.63 12.37
CA GLN A 411 -9.72 14.54 13.30
C GLN A 411 -11.03 14.59 12.52
N GLY A 412 -12.03 13.83 12.97
CA GLY A 412 -13.34 13.72 12.32
C GLY A 412 -13.42 12.63 11.24
N GLU A 413 -14.61 12.54 10.63
CA GLU A 413 -14.96 11.48 9.66
C GLU A 413 -14.54 11.79 8.23
N ALA A 414 -14.51 13.07 7.86
CA ALA A 414 -14.02 13.50 6.55
C ALA A 414 -12.51 13.35 6.50
N ARG A 415 -12.02 12.48 5.61
CA ARG A 415 -10.60 12.13 5.48
C ARG A 415 -10.13 12.27 4.04
N PRO A 416 -8.85 12.64 3.79
CA PRO A 416 -8.31 12.73 2.42
C PRO A 416 -8.43 11.42 1.65
N GLN A 417 -9.06 11.47 0.47
CA GLN A 417 -9.32 10.31 -0.39
C GLN A 417 -8.52 10.37 -1.70
N PRO A 418 -7.97 9.24 -2.18
CA PRO A 418 -7.21 9.17 -3.43
C PRO A 418 -8.12 8.85 -4.62
N PHE A 419 -8.86 9.83 -5.15
CA PHE A 419 -9.74 9.63 -6.31
C PHE A 419 -9.48 10.58 -7.49
N VAL A 420 -8.82 11.72 -7.24
CA VAL A 420 -8.42 12.72 -8.26
C VAL A 420 -6.93 13.07 -8.21
N GLU A 421 -6.13 12.27 -7.51
CA GLU A 421 -4.68 12.47 -7.46
C GLU A 421 -3.99 11.97 -8.74
N ASP A 422 -2.70 12.33 -8.88
CA ASP A 422 -1.78 11.84 -9.91
C ASP A 422 -2.03 12.40 -11.32
N THR A 423 -2.38 13.68 -11.39
CA THR A 423 -2.47 14.39 -12.66
C THR A 423 -1.10 14.92 -13.06
N ALA A 424 -0.76 14.76 -14.34
CA ALA A 424 0.48 15.20 -14.94
C ALA A 424 0.18 16.22 -16.04
N VAL A 425 0.71 17.44 -15.93
CA VAL A 425 0.58 18.48 -16.96
C VAL A 425 1.98 18.96 -17.36
N PRO A 426 2.16 19.58 -18.54
CA PRO A 426 3.41 20.26 -18.86
C PRO A 426 3.82 21.22 -17.72
N PRO A 427 5.08 21.19 -17.24
CA PRO A 427 5.51 22.02 -16.11
C PRO A 427 5.20 23.51 -16.27
N GLU A 428 5.25 24.03 -17.50
CA GLU A 428 4.90 25.41 -17.85
C GLU A 428 3.43 25.77 -17.58
N ASN A 429 2.53 24.79 -17.58
CA ASN A 429 1.10 24.97 -17.33
C ASN A 429 0.72 24.66 -15.87
N LEU A 430 1.63 24.11 -15.07
CA LEU A 430 1.31 23.58 -13.74
C LEU A 430 0.71 24.62 -12.80
N ALA A 431 1.27 25.83 -12.74
CA ALA A 431 0.76 26.88 -11.85
C ALA A 431 -0.68 27.31 -12.21
N ALA A 432 -0.99 27.45 -13.50
CA ALA A 432 -2.34 27.80 -13.96
C ALA A 432 -3.33 26.66 -13.69
N TYR A 433 -2.94 25.43 -14.02
CA TYR A 433 -3.71 24.22 -13.74
C TYR A 433 -4.08 24.10 -12.26
N ILE A 434 -3.13 24.30 -11.34
CA ILE A 434 -3.39 24.20 -9.91
C ILE A 434 -4.28 25.33 -9.40
N ALA A 435 -4.18 26.54 -9.94
CA ALA A 435 -5.10 27.62 -9.58
C ALA A 435 -6.55 27.25 -9.90
N GLU A 436 -6.81 26.73 -11.11
CA GLU A 436 -8.15 26.26 -11.51
C GLU A 436 -8.59 25.02 -10.73
N PHE A 437 -7.69 24.06 -10.46
CA PHE A 437 -7.98 22.87 -9.67
C PHE A 437 -8.46 23.26 -8.26
N ARG A 438 -7.75 24.21 -7.63
CA ARG A 438 -8.13 24.73 -6.30
C ARG A 438 -9.50 25.39 -6.35
N ALA A 439 -9.74 26.27 -7.31
CA ALA A 439 -11.04 26.91 -7.48
C ALA A 439 -12.17 25.88 -7.67
N LEU A 440 -11.92 24.80 -8.41
CA LEU A 440 -12.86 23.69 -8.58
C LEU A 440 -13.17 23.04 -7.22
N LEU A 441 -12.16 22.65 -6.43
CA LEU A 441 -12.38 22.03 -5.12
C LEU A 441 -13.05 22.99 -4.12
N ASP A 442 -12.65 24.26 -4.14
CA ASP A 442 -13.19 25.31 -3.28
C ASP A 442 -14.67 25.57 -3.61
N SER A 443 -15.07 25.48 -4.88
CA SER A 443 -16.47 25.62 -5.29
C SER A 443 -17.38 24.51 -4.74
N HIS A 444 -16.80 23.35 -4.42
CA HIS A 444 -17.47 22.25 -3.73
C HIS A 444 -17.31 22.29 -2.20
N GLY A 445 -16.63 23.31 -1.65
CA GLY A 445 -16.37 23.43 -0.21
C GLY A 445 -15.43 22.36 0.35
N LEU A 446 -14.61 21.73 -0.49
CA LEU A 446 -13.75 20.62 -0.09
C LEU A 446 -12.45 21.13 0.52
N GLN A 447 -12.04 20.51 1.62
CA GLN A 447 -10.68 20.67 2.12
C GLN A 447 -9.75 19.67 1.43
N TYR A 448 -8.50 20.04 1.18
CA TYR A 448 -7.53 19.17 0.50
C TYR A 448 -6.12 19.39 1.05
N GLY A 449 -5.22 18.46 0.73
CA GLY A 449 -3.77 18.62 0.86
C GLY A 449 -3.12 18.34 -0.49
N MET A 450 -2.03 19.06 -0.78
CA MET A 450 -1.30 19.03 -2.04
C MET A 450 0.20 18.81 -1.82
N PHE A 451 0.79 17.91 -2.60
CA PHE A 451 2.22 17.62 -2.62
C PHE A 451 2.60 16.98 -3.96
N GLY A 452 3.85 17.09 -4.41
CA GLY A 452 4.26 16.37 -5.62
C GLY A 452 5.59 16.77 -6.23
N HIS A 453 5.79 16.23 -7.42
CA HIS A 453 7.01 16.26 -8.23
C HIS A 453 6.86 17.34 -9.28
N VAL A 454 7.22 18.56 -8.91
CA VAL A 454 6.97 19.72 -9.75
C VAL A 454 7.87 19.74 -10.98
N ASP A 455 9.07 19.17 -10.86
CA ASP A 455 9.98 18.91 -11.97
C ASP A 455 9.39 18.00 -13.06
N ALA A 456 8.51 17.08 -12.67
CA ALA A 456 7.82 16.18 -13.59
C ALA A 456 6.43 16.68 -14.00
N GLY A 457 6.00 17.86 -13.52
CA GLY A 457 4.67 18.40 -13.77
C GLY A 457 3.54 17.62 -13.08
N VAL A 458 3.84 16.88 -12.00
CA VAL A 458 2.87 16.03 -11.29
C VAL A 458 2.57 16.56 -9.90
N LEU A 459 1.28 16.69 -9.59
CA LEU A 459 0.81 16.98 -8.23
C LEU A 459 -0.21 15.94 -7.75
N HIS A 460 -0.06 15.56 -6.48
CA HIS A 460 -1.00 14.70 -5.77
C HIS A 460 -1.93 15.55 -4.93
N VAL A 461 -3.21 15.51 -5.27
CA VAL A 461 -4.27 16.25 -4.58
C VAL A 461 -5.23 15.26 -3.95
N ARG A 462 -5.45 15.37 -2.63
CA ARG A 462 -6.39 14.49 -1.89
C ARG A 462 -7.48 15.30 -1.20
N PRO A 463 -8.66 15.44 -1.83
CA PRO A 463 -9.83 16.04 -1.19
C PRO A 463 -10.31 15.20 -0.01
N ALA A 464 -10.70 15.85 1.08
CA ALA A 464 -11.25 15.22 2.26
C ALA A 464 -12.76 15.00 2.09
N LEU A 465 -13.18 13.74 2.19
CA LEU A 465 -14.58 13.32 2.11
C LEU A 465 -14.87 12.32 3.23
N ASP A 466 -16.06 12.43 3.81
CA ASP A 466 -16.64 11.32 4.57
C ASP A 466 -17.34 10.38 3.59
N MET A 467 -16.64 9.30 3.23
CA MET A 467 -17.17 8.28 2.31
C MET A 467 -18.37 7.52 2.89
N LYS A 468 -18.70 7.69 4.17
CA LYS A 468 -19.84 7.04 4.80
C LYS A 468 -21.12 7.89 4.67
N ASP A 469 -20.99 9.19 4.45
CA ASP A 469 -22.09 10.10 4.07
C ASP A 469 -22.39 9.96 2.57
N PRO A 470 -23.60 9.50 2.17
CA PRO A 470 -23.96 9.36 0.77
C PRO A 470 -23.86 10.66 -0.05
N LYS A 471 -24.10 11.82 0.57
CA LYS A 471 -24.04 13.12 -0.14
C LYS A 471 -22.60 13.48 -0.50
N GLN A 472 -21.66 13.28 0.41
CA GLN A 472 -20.24 13.51 0.15
C GLN A 472 -19.65 12.44 -0.78
N ALA A 473 -20.02 11.17 -0.61
CA ALA A 473 -19.60 10.11 -1.52
C ALA A 473 -20.03 10.37 -2.98
N ALA A 474 -21.23 10.95 -3.19
CA ALA A 474 -21.71 11.32 -4.51
C ALA A 474 -20.86 12.40 -5.21
N LEU A 475 -20.05 13.18 -4.48
CA LEU A 475 -19.15 14.19 -5.08
C LEU A 475 -17.98 13.57 -5.87
N VAL A 476 -17.68 12.27 -5.66
CA VAL A 476 -16.59 11.58 -6.37
C VAL A 476 -16.75 11.71 -7.89
N ARG A 477 -17.96 11.50 -8.41
CA ARG A 477 -18.25 11.55 -9.85
C ARG A 477 -18.04 12.95 -10.46
N PRO A 478 -18.78 14.00 -10.07
CA PRO A 478 -18.68 15.31 -10.70
C PRO A 478 -17.27 15.92 -10.56
N VAL A 479 -16.60 15.71 -9.43
CA VAL A 479 -15.23 16.21 -9.23
C VAL A 479 -14.24 15.45 -10.12
N SER A 480 -14.38 14.13 -10.28
CA SER A 480 -13.50 13.35 -11.19
C SER A 480 -13.67 13.74 -12.65
N ASP A 481 -14.91 13.93 -13.11
CA ASP A 481 -15.20 14.35 -14.47
C ASP A 481 -14.62 15.75 -14.75
N ALA A 482 -14.82 16.70 -13.84
CA ALA A 482 -14.29 18.06 -13.96
C ALA A 482 -12.75 18.09 -13.93
N VAL A 483 -12.10 17.27 -13.10
CA VAL A 483 -10.63 17.15 -13.07
C VAL A 483 -10.11 16.50 -14.36
N ALA A 484 -10.79 15.49 -14.89
CA ALA A 484 -10.42 14.86 -16.15
C ALA A 484 -10.46 15.86 -17.31
N GLU A 485 -11.55 16.64 -17.41
CA GLU A 485 -11.70 17.69 -18.41
C GLU A 485 -10.62 18.79 -18.25
N LEU A 486 -10.44 19.30 -17.03
CA LEU A 486 -9.43 20.31 -16.72
C LEU A 486 -8.03 19.85 -17.13
N THR A 487 -7.69 18.60 -16.84
CA THR A 487 -6.37 18.02 -17.16
C THR A 487 -6.16 17.94 -18.67
N GLN A 488 -7.18 17.57 -19.45
CA GLN A 488 -7.09 17.58 -20.92
C GLN A 488 -6.94 19.00 -21.48
N ARG A 489 -7.66 19.99 -20.95
CA ARG A 489 -7.53 21.40 -21.40
C ARG A 489 -6.11 21.95 -21.24
N HIS A 490 -5.40 21.51 -20.20
CA HIS A 490 -4.01 21.89 -19.92
C HIS A 490 -2.96 21.01 -20.62
N GLY A 491 -3.38 20.12 -21.55
CA GLY A 491 -2.48 19.25 -22.31
C GLY A 491 -1.87 18.11 -21.50
N GLY A 492 -2.50 17.74 -20.38
CA GLY A 492 -2.00 16.75 -19.44
C GLY A 492 -2.64 15.37 -19.53
N LEU A 493 -2.33 14.55 -18.54
CA LEU A 493 -2.79 13.18 -18.33
C LEU A 493 -3.36 13.00 -16.93
N LEU A 494 -4.41 12.18 -16.84
CA LEU A 494 -5.07 11.87 -15.57
C LEU A 494 -4.26 10.91 -14.66
N TRP A 495 -3.25 10.24 -15.22
CA TRP A 495 -2.43 9.23 -14.54
C TRP A 495 -0.96 9.42 -14.91
N GLY A 496 -0.17 9.99 -13.99
CA GLY A 496 1.28 10.14 -14.13
C GLY A 496 2.07 8.90 -13.74
N GLU A 497 1.72 8.28 -12.59
CA GLU A 497 2.52 7.22 -11.97
C GLU A 497 1.76 6.13 -11.18
N HIS A 498 0.50 6.38 -10.80
CA HIS A 498 -0.28 5.48 -9.94
C HIS A 498 -1.05 4.39 -10.70
N GLY A 499 -1.07 4.46 -12.04
CA GLY A 499 -1.90 3.61 -12.90
C GLY A 499 -3.37 4.07 -12.97
N LYS A 500 -4.20 3.37 -13.73
CA LYS A 500 -5.60 3.71 -14.02
C LYS A 500 -6.58 2.98 -13.12
N GLY A 501 -6.45 1.67 -12.95
CA GLY A 501 -7.44 0.84 -12.26
C GLY A 501 -8.87 1.13 -12.72
N VAL A 502 -9.78 1.40 -11.78
CA VAL A 502 -11.20 1.73 -12.07
C VAL A 502 -11.35 3.04 -12.84
N ARG A 503 -10.41 3.99 -12.72
CA ARG A 503 -10.42 5.24 -13.49
C ARG A 503 -10.17 5.00 -14.99
N SER A 504 -9.94 3.76 -15.42
CA SER A 504 -9.85 3.41 -16.84
C SER A 504 -11.08 3.82 -17.66
N GLU A 505 -12.24 4.10 -17.04
CA GLU A 505 -13.41 4.73 -17.69
C GLU A 505 -13.02 5.91 -18.60
N TYR A 506 -12.01 6.70 -18.22
CA TYR A 506 -11.56 7.86 -19.01
C TYR A 506 -10.57 7.50 -20.15
N ALA A 507 -10.08 6.26 -20.22
CA ALA A 507 -9.09 5.84 -21.21
C ALA A 507 -9.54 6.06 -22.67
N PRO A 508 -10.78 5.73 -23.07
CA PRO A 508 -11.24 6.01 -24.44
C PRO A 508 -11.10 7.48 -24.84
N ALA A 509 -11.35 8.42 -23.92
CA ALA A 509 -11.23 9.85 -24.20
C ALA A 509 -9.76 10.30 -24.33
N PHE A 510 -8.86 9.80 -23.47
CA PHE A 510 -7.44 10.17 -23.49
C PHE A 510 -6.67 9.55 -24.67
N PHE A 511 -6.97 8.29 -25.03
CA PHE A 511 -6.34 7.65 -26.19
C PHE A 511 -7.03 8.01 -27.52
N GLY A 512 -8.31 8.40 -27.48
CA GLY A 512 -9.11 8.74 -28.65
C GLY A 512 -9.04 7.65 -29.73
N GLU A 513 -8.60 8.04 -30.91
CA GLU A 513 -8.46 7.17 -32.09
C GLU A 513 -7.47 6.00 -31.90
N LEU A 514 -6.61 6.05 -30.87
CA LEU A 514 -5.70 4.96 -30.53
C LEU A 514 -6.32 3.93 -29.59
N TYR A 515 -7.45 4.21 -28.95
CA TYR A 515 -8.09 3.26 -28.02
C TYR A 515 -8.39 1.88 -28.67
N PRO A 516 -8.87 1.79 -29.94
CA PRO A 516 -9.01 0.48 -30.61
C PRO A 516 -7.70 -0.31 -30.71
N SER A 517 -6.55 0.34 -30.81
CA SER A 517 -5.23 -0.33 -30.81
C SER A 517 -4.95 -1.01 -29.47
N LEU A 518 -5.35 -0.38 -28.36
CA LEU A 518 -5.28 -0.99 -27.02
C LEU A 518 -6.19 -2.21 -26.93
N GLN A 519 -7.40 -2.13 -27.47
CA GLN A 519 -8.33 -3.26 -27.49
C GLN A 519 -7.78 -4.44 -28.30
N GLN A 520 -7.12 -4.16 -29.44
CA GLN A 520 -6.45 -5.16 -30.27
C GLN A 520 -5.29 -5.82 -29.53
N LEU A 521 -4.46 -5.06 -28.81
CA LEU A 521 -3.42 -5.62 -27.93
C LEU A 521 -4.03 -6.50 -26.85
N LYS A 522 -5.03 -5.99 -26.12
CA LYS A 522 -5.74 -6.77 -25.10
C LYS A 522 -6.26 -8.09 -25.66
N ALA A 523 -6.87 -8.09 -26.85
CA ALA A 523 -7.38 -9.30 -27.50
C ALA A 523 -6.27 -10.27 -27.97
N ALA A 524 -5.08 -9.76 -28.30
CA ALA A 524 -3.93 -10.59 -28.65
C ALA A 524 -3.45 -11.39 -27.44
N PHE A 525 -3.33 -10.75 -26.27
CA PHE A 525 -2.88 -11.38 -25.02
C PHE A 525 -3.98 -12.19 -24.32
N ASP A 526 -5.17 -11.62 -24.18
CA ASP A 526 -6.28 -12.15 -23.39
C ASP A 526 -7.62 -11.99 -24.16
N PRO A 527 -7.92 -12.92 -25.08
CA PRO A 527 -9.07 -12.82 -25.98
C PRO A 527 -10.41 -12.95 -25.25
N HIS A 528 -10.43 -13.55 -24.05
CA HIS A 528 -11.64 -13.78 -23.27
C HIS A 528 -11.83 -12.76 -22.15
N ASN A 529 -10.90 -11.80 -22.02
CA ASN A 529 -10.94 -10.76 -20.99
C ASN A 529 -10.97 -11.33 -19.57
N GLN A 530 -10.19 -12.38 -19.31
CA GLN A 530 -10.09 -13.04 -18.00
C GLN A 530 -9.05 -12.40 -17.08
N PHE A 531 -8.03 -11.74 -17.64
CA PHE A 531 -6.98 -11.06 -16.89
C PHE A 531 -7.38 -9.63 -16.56
N ASN A 532 -7.60 -9.39 -15.27
CA ASN A 532 -7.97 -8.12 -14.65
C ASN A 532 -9.07 -7.33 -15.42
N PRO A 533 -10.24 -7.95 -15.68
CA PRO A 533 -11.27 -7.36 -16.54
C PRO A 533 -11.77 -6.00 -16.06
N GLY A 534 -12.17 -5.20 -17.04
CA GLY A 534 -12.78 -3.89 -16.83
C GLY A 534 -11.78 -2.76 -16.54
N LYS A 535 -10.49 -2.98 -16.77
CA LYS A 535 -9.40 -2.01 -16.59
C LYS A 535 -8.53 -1.93 -17.84
N ILE A 536 -7.90 -0.78 -18.04
CA ILE A 536 -7.09 -0.37 -19.20
C ILE A 536 -7.86 -0.42 -20.52
N ALA A 537 -8.20 -1.61 -20.99
CA ALA A 537 -8.92 -1.86 -22.22
C ALA A 537 -9.63 -3.22 -22.18
N THR A 538 -10.69 -3.35 -22.98
CA THR A 538 -11.40 -4.61 -23.21
C THR A 538 -11.25 -5.03 -24.67
N PRO A 539 -11.29 -6.33 -25.02
CA PRO A 539 -11.33 -6.76 -26.42
C PRO A 539 -12.50 -6.10 -27.19
N PRO A 540 -12.37 -5.81 -28.51
CA PRO A 540 -13.33 -5.01 -29.28
C PRO A 540 -14.80 -5.47 -29.20
N ASP A 541 -15.04 -6.78 -29.19
CA ASP A 541 -16.38 -7.39 -29.20
C ASP A 541 -16.78 -8.02 -27.85
N ASN A 542 -16.15 -7.59 -26.75
CA ASN A 542 -16.43 -8.15 -25.43
C ASN A 542 -17.72 -7.57 -24.82
N THR A 543 -18.49 -8.41 -24.13
CA THR A 543 -19.69 -7.97 -23.40
C THR A 543 -19.36 -7.20 -22.12
N LEU A 544 -18.19 -7.46 -21.53
CA LEU A 544 -17.70 -6.73 -20.36
C LEU A 544 -17.11 -5.38 -20.81
N ARG A 545 -17.64 -4.31 -20.22
CA ARG A 545 -17.14 -2.94 -20.39
C ARG A 545 -16.11 -2.57 -19.33
N LEU A 546 -15.43 -1.45 -19.55
CA LEU A 546 -14.62 -0.82 -18.51
C LEU A 546 -15.47 -0.53 -17.27
N LEU A 547 -14.89 -0.77 -16.09
CA LEU A 547 -15.52 -0.39 -14.83
C LEU A 547 -15.68 1.13 -14.79
N LYS A 548 -16.78 1.57 -14.18
CA LYS A 548 -17.02 3.00 -13.96
C LYS A 548 -16.73 3.39 -12.52
N ILE A 549 -16.31 4.63 -12.33
CA ILE A 549 -15.85 5.12 -11.03
C ILE A 549 -16.94 5.15 -9.95
N ASP A 550 -18.21 5.15 -10.36
CA ASP A 550 -19.42 5.21 -9.53
C ASP A 550 -20.26 3.93 -9.56
N GLU A 551 -19.90 2.93 -10.38
CA GLU A 551 -20.56 1.61 -10.43
C GLU A 551 -19.85 0.55 -9.58
N VAL A 552 -18.62 0.82 -9.13
CA VAL A 552 -17.85 -0.09 -8.26
C VAL A 552 -18.12 0.23 -6.79
N PRO A 553 -18.50 -0.76 -5.96
CA PRO A 553 -18.74 -0.53 -4.54
C PRO A 553 -17.52 0.09 -3.84
N THR A 554 -17.78 1.12 -3.03
CA THR A 554 -16.76 1.76 -2.21
C THR A 554 -16.70 1.11 -0.84
N ARG A 555 -15.56 1.25 -0.15
CA ARG A 555 -15.45 0.89 1.26
C ARG A 555 -16.48 1.64 2.11
N GLY A 556 -16.76 2.89 1.76
CA GLY A 556 -17.77 3.72 2.44
C GLY A 556 -19.18 3.14 2.38
N ASP A 557 -19.56 2.49 1.27
CA ASP A 557 -20.87 1.83 1.11
C ASP A 557 -21.04 0.62 2.05
N HIS A 558 -19.95 -0.07 2.37
CA HIS A 558 -19.94 -1.15 3.36
C HIS A 558 -19.89 -0.60 4.79
N ASP A 559 -19.03 0.39 5.04
CA ASP A 559 -18.84 0.96 6.38
C ASP A 559 -20.14 1.61 6.89
N ARG A 560 -20.94 2.27 6.03
CA ARG A 560 -22.25 2.87 6.40
C ARG A 560 -23.36 1.89 6.74
N GLN A 561 -23.13 0.59 6.58
CA GLN A 561 -24.04 -0.44 7.07
C GLN A 561 -23.82 -0.74 8.56
N ILE A 562 -22.73 -0.25 9.15
CA ILE A 562 -22.47 -0.33 10.59
C ILE A 562 -23.17 0.86 11.26
N ASP A 563 -23.92 0.59 12.34
CA ASP A 563 -24.57 1.64 13.14
C ASP A 563 -23.56 2.72 13.57
N GLU A 564 -23.93 3.99 13.42
CA GLU A 564 -23.07 5.14 13.68
C GLU A 564 -22.47 5.12 15.11
N ARG A 565 -23.26 4.72 16.11
CA ARG A 565 -22.80 4.62 17.50
C ARG A 565 -21.71 3.55 17.64
N VAL A 566 -21.83 2.47 16.86
CA VAL A 566 -20.86 1.38 16.84
C VAL A 566 -19.57 1.83 16.18
N TRP A 567 -19.62 2.41 14.97
CA TRP A 567 -18.38 2.85 14.33
C TRP A 567 -17.67 3.95 15.12
N GLN A 568 -18.39 4.82 15.83
CA GLN A 568 -17.81 5.92 16.61
C GLN A 568 -17.08 5.33 17.81
N SER A 569 -17.69 4.31 18.40
CA SER A 569 -17.09 3.56 19.49
C SER A 569 -15.85 2.76 19.02
N TYR A 570 -15.84 2.20 17.81
CA TYR A 570 -14.75 1.37 17.28
C TYR A 570 -13.85 2.12 16.28
N GLY A 571 -13.73 3.45 16.39
CA GLY A 571 -13.08 4.31 15.38
C GLY A 571 -11.68 3.88 14.97
N THR A 572 -10.87 3.34 15.90
CA THR A 572 -9.50 2.89 15.60
C THR A 572 -9.40 1.75 14.60
N ALA A 573 -10.45 0.92 14.45
CA ALA A 573 -10.56 -0.07 13.38
C ALA A 573 -11.08 0.57 12.08
N MET A 574 -12.04 1.49 12.20
CA MET A 574 -12.71 2.15 11.07
C MET A 574 -11.76 3.07 10.28
N HIS A 575 -10.81 3.71 10.95
CA HIS A 575 -9.88 4.67 10.35
C HIS A 575 -8.81 4.04 9.45
N CYS A 576 -8.69 2.70 9.42
CA CYS A 576 -7.74 2.04 8.52
C CYS A 576 -8.09 2.33 7.06
N ASN A 577 -7.32 3.22 6.42
CA ASN A 577 -7.54 3.62 5.03
C ASN A 577 -7.00 2.62 3.99
N GLY A 578 -6.41 1.51 4.42
CA GLY A 578 -5.96 0.45 3.52
C GLY A 578 -4.55 0.63 2.94
N ASN A 579 -3.78 1.64 3.38
CA ASN A 579 -2.45 1.95 2.84
C ASN A 579 -1.39 0.83 2.92
N GLY A 580 -1.63 -0.19 3.75
CA GLY A 580 -0.77 -1.36 3.86
C GLY A 580 0.58 -1.11 4.52
N ALA A 581 0.82 0.01 5.22
CA ALA A 581 2.09 0.31 5.89
C ALA A 581 2.56 -0.82 6.83
N CYS A 582 1.62 -1.59 7.35
CA CYS A 582 1.90 -2.77 8.17
C CYS A 582 2.41 -4.01 7.40
N TYR A 583 2.49 -3.94 6.07
CA TYR A 583 3.08 -4.96 5.21
C TYR A 583 4.59 -4.75 5.00
N ASN A 584 5.22 -3.91 5.82
CA ASN A 584 6.64 -3.62 5.77
C ASN A 584 7.46 -4.93 5.76
N PHE A 585 8.40 -5.03 4.81
CA PHE A 585 9.28 -6.20 4.68
C PHE A 585 10.37 -6.24 5.77
N ASP A 586 10.77 -5.08 6.27
CA ASP A 586 11.93 -4.89 7.13
C ASP A 586 11.77 -5.70 8.43
N PRO A 587 12.65 -6.66 8.73
CA PRO A 587 12.56 -7.48 9.94
C PRO A 587 12.77 -6.67 11.24
N ASP A 588 13.52 -5.57 11.19
CA ASP A 588 13.93 -4.79 12.37
C ASP A 588 12.89 -3.75 12.77
N ASP A 589 11.97 -3.41 11.87
CA ASP A 589 10.84 -2.54 12.19
C ASP A 589 9.85 -3.25 13.15
N ALA A 590 9.34 -2.53 14.15
CA ALA A 590 8.50 -3.16 15.19
C ALA A 590 7.09 -3.56 14.71
N MET A 591 6.55 -2.96 13.64
CA MET A 591 5.20 -3.22 13.13
C MET A 591 5.23 -4.10 11.87
N CYS A 592 4.66 -5.29 11.83
CA CYS A 592 3.99 -6.07 12.88
C CYS A 592 4.59 -7.49 12.89
N PRO A 593 5.04 -8.04 14.03
CA PRO A 593 5.81 -9.29 14.04
C PRO A 593 5.04 -10.48 13.49
N SER A 594 3.74 -10.58 13.78
CA SER A 594 2.90 -11.68 13.29
C SER A 594 2.79 -11.71 11.76
N TRP A 595 2.65 -10.54 11.12
CA TRP A 595 2.69 -10.44 9.66
C TRP A 595 4.06 -10.85 9.10
N LYS A 596 5.15 -10.37 9.71
CA LYS A 596 6.51 -10.66 9.23
C LYS A 596 6.85 -12.15 9.34
N ALA A 597 6.41 -12.78 10.41
CA ALA A 597 6.62 -14.20 10.67
C ALA A 597 5.79 -15.10 9.73
N THR A 598 4.51 -14.79 9.49
CA THR A 598 3.63 -15.68 8.73
C THR A 598 3.46 -15.31 7.27
N ARG A 599 3.72 -14.03 6.91
CA ARG A 599 3.34 -13.42 5.63
C ARG A 599 1.84 -13.55 5.30
N GLU A 600 1.00 -13.72 6.31
CA GLU A 600 -0.45 -13.81 6.16
C GLU A 600 -1.11 -12.46 6.42
N ARG A 601 -1.80 -11.90 5.41
CA ARG A 601 -2.33 -10.54 5.52
C ARG A 601 -3.39 -10.41 6.62
N VAL A 602 -4.09 -11.49 6.95
CA VAL A 602 -5.04 -11.55 8.09
C VAL A 602 -4.36 -11.27 9.43
N GLN A 603 -3.07 -11.59 9.56
CA GLN A 603 -2.27 -11.33 10.76
C GLN A 603 -1.66 -9.93 10.82
N SER A 604 -1.97 -9.04 9.86
CA SER A 604 -1.52 -7.65 9.88
C SER A 604 -2.54 -6.72 10.56
N PRO A 605 -2.12 -5.54 11.06
CA PRO A 605 -3.01 -4.47 11.47
C PRO A 605 -4.12 -4.13 10.46
N LYS A 606 -3.81 -4.03 9.16
CA LYS A 606 -4.82 -3.82 8.11
C LYS A 606 -5.80 -4.99 8.04
N GLY A 607 -5.29 -6.22 8.06
CA GLY A 607 -6.13 -7.43 8.03
C GLY A 607 -7.09 -7.49 9.21
N ARG A 608 -6.58 -7.30 10.43
CA ARG A 608 -7.39 -7.27 11.65
C ARG A 608 -8.43 -6.15 11.65
N ALA A 609 -8.08 -4.95 11.18
CA ALA A 609 -9.03 -3.86 11.03
C ALA A 609 -10.15 -4.21 10.03
N SER A 610 -9.80 -4.77 8.86
CA SER A 610 -10.80 -5.21 7.87
C SER A 610 -11.72 -6.31 8.40
N LEU A 611 -11.18 -7.31 9.11
CA LEU A 611 -11.98 -8.36 9.73
C LEU A 611 -12.88 -7.81 10.83
N MET A 612 -12.39 -6.87 11.64
CA MET A 612 -13.20 -6.22 12.67
C MET A 612 -14.38 -5.44 12.06
N ARG A 613 -14.14 -4.67 10.99
CA ARG A 613 -15.22 -3.96 10.27
C ARG A 613 -16.28 -4.90 9.74
N GLU A 614 -15.84 -5.96 9.05
CA GLU A 614 -16.75 -6.95 8.50
C GLU A 614 -17.55 -7.67 9.60
N TRP A 615 -16.89 -8.02 10.71
CA TRP A 615 -17.54 -8.64 11.86
C TRP A 615 -18.59 -7.72 12.49
N LEU A 616 -18.28 -6.43 12.69
CA LEU A 616 -19.24 -5.44 13.20
C LEU A 616 -20.45 -5.30 12.28
N ARG A 617 -20.22 -5.25 10.96
CA ARG A 617 -21.27 -5.17 9.94
C ARG A 617 -22.20 -6.38 10.00
N LEU A 618 -21.63 -7.59 10.02
CA LEU A 618 -22.40 -8.84 10.07
C LEU A 618 -23.17 -8.99 11.39
N GLN A 619 -22.57 -8.59 12.52
CA GLN A 619 -23.24 -8.55 13.82
C GLN A 619 -24.45 -7.60 13.82
N GLY A 620 -24.29 -6.41 13.23
CA GLY A 620 -25.37 -5.45 13.06
C GLY A 620 -26.51 -6.00 12.18
N GLN A 621 -26.17 -6.66 11.07
CA GLN A 621 -27.14 -7.34 10.20
C GLN A 621 -27.89 -8.47 10.91
N ALA A 622 -27.24 -9.15 11.86
CA ALA A 622 -27.87 -10.13 12.73
C ALA A 622 -28.69 -9.50 13.89
N GLY A 623 -28.87 -8.17 13.91
CA GLY A 623 -29.66 -7.45 14.91
C GLY A 623 -28.96 -7.27 16.27
N ILE A 624 -27.63 -7.43 16.34
CA ILE A 624 -26.87 -7.30 17.59
C ILE A 624 -26.25 -5.91 17.72
N ASP A 625 -26.68 -5.16 18.75
CA ASP A 625 -25.96 -3.97 19.23
C ASP A 625 -24.77 -4.42 20.10
N VAL A 626 -23.57 -4.41 19.49
CA VAL A 626 -22.33 -4.83 20.14
C VAL A 626 -21.88 -3.89 21.28
N VAL A 627 -22.30 -2.62 21.27
CA VAL A 627 -21.95 -1.66 22.33
C VAL A 627 -22.82 -1.94 23.56
N ALA A 628 -24.11 -2.20 23.35
CA ALA A 628 -25.01 -2.64 24.42
C ALA A 628 -24.60 -4.03 24.95
N ALA A 629 -24.25 -4.96 24.07
CA ALA A 629 -23.80 -6.30 24.44
C ALA A 629 -22.56 -6.27 25.35
N ALA A 630 -21.59 -5.39 25.07
CA ALA A 630 -20.37 -5.26 25.86
C ALA A 630 -20.63 -4.79 27.30
N ARG A 631 -21.76 -4.11 27.57
CA ARG A 631 -22.14 -3.61 28.90
C ARG A 631 -23.09 -4.54 29.65
N ALA A 632 -23.59 -5.60 29.00
CA ALA A 632 -24.61 -6.45 29.59
C ALA A 632 -24.04 -7.34 30.71
N PRO A 633 -24.71 -7.45 31.86
CA PRO A 633 -24.28 -8.35 32.93
C PRO A 633 -24.38 -9.82 32.48
N GLN A 634 -23.36 -10.61 32.79
CA GLN A 634 -23.27 -12.01 32.38
C GLN A 634 -23.57 -12.96 33.56
N PRO A 635 -24.68 -13.72 33.54
CA PRO A 635 -25.00 -14.66 34.63
C PRO A 635 -24.01 -15.83 34.64
N PHE A 636 -23.23 -15.95 35.72
CA PHE A 636 -22.08 -16.87 35.83
C PHE A 636 -22.41 -18.34 35.53
N MET A 637 -23.39 -18.93 36.22
CA MET A 637 -23.70 -20.37 36.10
C MET A 637 -24.36 -20.74 34.77
N ARG A 638 -25.39 -20.01 34.34
CA ARG A 638 -26.07 -20.23 33.04
C ARG A 638 -25.15 -19.92 31.85
N GLY A 639 -24.25 -18.94 32.00
CA GLY A 639 -23.24 -18.60 31.00
C GLY A 639 -22.17 -19.67 30.84
N LEU A 640 -21.82 -20.43 31.87
CA LEU A 640 -20.79 -21.48 31.76
C LEU A 640 -21.25 -22.65 30.89
N VAL A 641 -22.47 -23.15 31.09
CA VAL A 641 -23.04 -24.28 30.32
C VAL A 641 -23.19 -23.90 28.84
N THR A 642 -23.75 -22.72 28.57
CA THR A 642 -23.94 -22.23 27.19
C THR A 642 -22.60 -22.07 26.46
N ARG A 643 -21.60 -21.47 27.12
CA ARG A 643 -20.25 -21.32 26.53
C ARG A 643 -19.60 -22.66 26.27
N TRP A 644 -19.73 -23.63 27.17
CA TRP A 644 -19.20 -24.98 26.97
C TRP A 644 -19.83 -25.64 25.75
N ARG A 645 -21.16 -25.61 25.64
CA ARG A 645 -21.88 -26.17 24.49
C ARG A 645 -21.43 -25.54 23.18
N ASN A 646 -21.40 -24.21 23.11
CA ASN A 646 -20.97 -23.48 21.91
C ASN A 646 -19.50 -23.79 21.54
N SER A 647 -18.62 -23.92 22.54
CA SER A 647 -17.20 -24.22 22.30
C SER A 647 -16.99 -25.65 21.84
N ARG A 648 -17.83 -26.59 22.30
CA ARG A 648 -17.84 -27.95 21.81
C ARG A 648 -18.32 -28.00 20.36
N ALA A 649 -19.43 -27.34 20.05
CA ALA A 649 -19.95 -27.27 18.69
C ALA A 649 -18.95 -26.61 17.71
N ALA A 650 -18.26 -25.56 18.14
CA ALA A 650 -17.15 -24.96 17.37
C ALA A 650 -16.01 -25.94 17.08
N ARG A 651 -15.62 -26.80 18.04
CA ARG A 651 -14.61 -27.85 17.83
C ARG A 651 -15.10 -28.96 16.91
N ASP A 652 -16.41 -29.24 16.94
CA ASP A 652 -17.07 -30.21 16.06
C ASP A 652 -17.30 -29.64 14.64
N GLY A 653 -16.80 -28.43 14.35
CA GLY A 653 -16.80 -27.82 13.02
C GLY A 653 -17.97 -26.88 12.73
N GLU A 654 -18.73 -26.44 13.75
CA GLU A 654 -19.79 -25.45 13.56
C GLU A 654 -19.21 -24.15 12.97
N ALA A 655 -19.86 -23.69 11.91
CA ALA A 655 -19.30 -22.69 11.02
C ALA A 655 -19.66 -21.27 11.52
N ASP A 656 -18.75 -20.61 12.23
CA ASP A 656 -18.88 -19.21 12.69
C ASP A 656 -17.70 -18.35 12.21
N PHE A 657 -17.99 -17.28 11.46
CA PHE A 657 -16.98 -16.30 11.02
C PHE A 657 -16.21 -15.68 12.20
N SER A 658 -16.84 -15.58 13.39
CA SER A 658 -16.19 -15.09 14.60
C SER A 658 -14.92 -15.87 14.97
N HIS A 659 -14.79 -17.15 14.56
CA HIS A 659 -13.57 -17.93 14.76
C HIS A 659 -12.42 -17.45 13.88
N GLU A 660 -12.68 -17.09 12.63
CA GLU A 660 -11.64 -16.54 11.74
C GLU A 660 -11.15 -15.17 12.25
N VAL A 661 -12.05 -14.35 12.79
CA VAL A 661 -11.69 -13.09 13.44
C VAL A 661 -10.88 -13.36 14.71
N TYR A 662 -11.27 -14.36 15.51
CA TYR A 662 -10.53 -14.76 16.70
C TYR A 662 -9.10 -15.17 16.38
N ASP A 663 -8.88 -15.98 15.34
CA ASP A 663 -7.54 -16.42 14.95
C ASP A 663 -6.63 -15.25 14.55
N ALA A 664 -7.17 -14.26 13.84
CA ALA A 664 -6.45 -13.04 13.52
C ALA A 664 -6.13 -12.20 14.77
N MET A 665 -7.08 -12.06 15.70
CA MET A 665 -6.90 -11.28 16.93
C MET A 665 -5.97 -11.98 17.94
N ALA A 666 -6.04 -13.31 18.03
CA ALA A 666 -5.22 -14.13 18.92
C ALA A 666 -3.74 -14.03 18.58
N GLY A 667 -3.38 -13.92 17.29
CA GLY A 667 -2.01 -13.72 16.83
C GLY A 667 -1.41 -12.33 17.12
N CYS A 668 -2.17 -11.40 17.70
CA CYS A 668 -1.66 -10.07 18.06
C CYS A 668 -0.98 -10.09 19.44
N LEU A 669 0.30 -9.68 19.50
CA LEU A 669 1.09 -9.55 20.73
C LEU A 669 0.70 -8.37 21.64
N ALA A 670 -0.28 -7.56 21.23
CA ALA A 670 -0.74 -6.37 21.96
C ALA A 670 0.34 -5.29 22.25
N CYS A 671 1.48 -5.29 21.55
CA CYS A 671 2.62 -4.39 21.78
C CYS A 671 2.40 -2.90 21.49
N LYS A 672 1.24 -2.52 20.93
CA LYS A 672 0.89 -1.15 20.49
C LYS A 672 1.81 -0.50 19.43
N SER A 673 2.75 -1.23 18.82
CA SER A 673 3.58 -0.69 17.71
C SER A 673 2.73 -0.13 16.57
N CYS A 674 1.59 -0.75 16.27
CA CYS A 674 0.68 -0.24 15.23
C CYS A 674 0.04 1.10 15.57
N ALA A 675 -0.22 1.40 16.85
CA ALA A 675 -0.77 2.68 17.25
C ALA A 675 0.26 3.82 17.13
N GLY A 676 1.55 3.52 17.30
CA GLY A 676 2.65 4.49 17.20
C GLY A 676 3.25 4.66 15.80
N GLN A 677 3.34 3.58 15.01
CA GLN A 677 4.04 3.59 13.72
C GLN A 677 3.09 3.65 12.51
N CYS A 678 1.83 3.23 12.64
CA CYS A 678 0.88 3.37 11.53
C CYS A 678 0.58 4.86 11.31
N PRO A 679 0.67 5.37 10.06
CA PRO A 679 0.39 6.78 9.80
C PRO A 679 -1.02 7.22 10.19
N VAL A 680 -2.00 6.31 10.12
CA VAL A 680 -3.40 6.54 10.54
C VAL A 680 -3.73 6.00 11.93
N LYS A 681 -2.69 5.64 12.71
CA LYS A 681 -2.77 5.25 14.14
C LYS A 681 -3.77 4.14 14.47
N VAL A 682 -3.84 3.10 13.64
CA VAL A 682 -4.67 1.91 13.92
C VAL A 682 -4.24 1.27 15.25
N ASN A 683 -5.20 1.09 16.17
CA ASN A 683 -4.96 0.53 17.49
C ASN A 683 -5.55 -0.89 17.63
N VAL A 684 -4.82 -1.88 17.10
CA VAL A 684 -5.23 -3.29 17.20
C VAL A 684 -5.46 -3.76 18.63
N PRO A 685 -4.56 -3.47 19.60
CA PRO A 685 -4.75 -3.94 20.98
C PRO A 685 -6.09 -3.51 21.59
N GLU A 686 -6.55 -2.30 21.29
CA GLU A 686 -7.82 -1.77 21.80
C GLU A 686 -9.02 -2.54 21.25
N PHE A 687 -9.24 -2.56 19.93
CA PHE A 687 -10.40 -3.26 19.37
C PHE A 687 -10.32 -4.78 19.56
N ARG A 688 -9.10 -5.35 19.65
CA ARG A 688 -8.88 -6.75 20.02
C ARG A 688 -9.45 -7.06 21.40
N SER A 689 -9.15 -6.24 22.40
CA SER A 689 -9.60 -6.48 23.77
C SER A 689 -11.14 -6.51 23.85
N ARG A 690 -11.79 -5.60 23.12
CA ARG A 690 -13.25 -5.48 23.04
C ARG A 690 -13.88 -6.64 22.28
N PHE A 691 -13.26 -7.06 21.17
CA PHE A 691 -13.67 -8.26 20.44
C PHE A 691 -13.57 -9.50 21.34
N LEU A 692 -12.44 -9.70 22.03
CA LEU A 692 -12.23 -10.88 22.90
C LEU A 692 -13.18 -10.91 24.10
N GLU A 693 -13.58 -9.75 24.61
CA GLU A 693 -14.64 -9.65 25.62
C GLU A 693 -15.94 -10.24 25.07
N LEU A 694 -16.43 -9.70 23.96
CA LEU A 694 -17.67 -10.15 23.32
C LEU A 694 -17.62 -11.62 22.86
N TYR A 695 -16.48 -12.06 22.31
CA TYR A 695 -16.26 -13.43 21.88
C TYR A 695 -16.36 -14.43 23.05
N HIS A 696 -15.74 -14.11 24.19
CA HIS A 696 -15.72 -14.99 25.37
C HIS A 696 -16.98 -14.89 26.25
N GLN A 697 -17.92 -13.99 25.92
CA GLN A 697 -19.29 -14.08 26.41
C GLN A 697 -20.05 -15.25 25.75
N ARG A 698 -19.70 -15.60 24.50
CA ARG A 698 -20.32 -16.71 23.75
C ARG A 698 -19.53 -18.02 23.81
N TYR A 699 -18.20 -17.94 23.80
CA TYR A 699 -17.29 -19.10 23.78
C TYR A 699 -16.46 -19.17 25.07
N GLN A 700 -15.93 -20.36 25.39
CA GLN A 700 -15.07 -20.54 26.55
C GLN A 700 -13.77 -19.77 26.40
N ARG A 701 -13.34 -19.14 27.49
CA ARG A 701 -12.02 -18.52 27.58
C ARG A 701 -10.99 -19.56 28.02
N PRO A 702 -9.81 -19.63 27.39
CA PRO A 702 -8.74 -20.53 27.81
C PRO A 702 -8.36 -20.32 29.29
N LEU A 703 -8.06 -21.41 30.01
CA LEU A 703 -7.65 -21.34 31.43
C LEU A 703 -6.39 -20.50 31.65
N ARG A 704 -5.47 -20.51 30.68
CA ARG A 704 -4.25 -19.69 30.73
C ARG A 704 -4.54 -18.20 30.88
N ASP A 705 -5.62 -17.69 30.29
CA ASP A 705 -5.95 -16.26 30.33
C ASP A 705 -6.38 -15.86 31.75
N TYR A 706 -7.11 -16.74 32.45
CA TYR A 706 -7.47 -16.55 33.85
C TYR A 706 -6.26 -16.66 34.77
N LEU A 707 -5.35 -17.60 34.50
CA LEU A 707 -4.11 -17.72 35.25
C LEU A 707 -3.26 -16.45 35.12
N ILE A 708 -3.00 -15.99 33.88
CA ILE A 708 -2.23 -14.77 33.62
C ILE A 708 -2.92 -13.54 34.24
N GLY A 709 -4.23 -13.40 34.07
CA GLY A 709 -4.99 -12.30 34.68
C GLY A 709 -4.97 -12.32 36.21
N SER A 710 -4.85 -13.51 36.83
CA SER A 710 -4.72 -13.63 38.28
C SER A 710 -3.33 -13.24 38.80
N LEU A 711 -2.29 -13.19 37.93
CA LEU A 711 -0.92 -12.85 38.36
C LEU A 711 -0.84 -11.45 38.94
N GLU A 712 -1.59 -10.48 38.41
CA GLU A 712 -1.62 -9.11 38.94
C GLU A 712 -2.00 -9.07 40.43
N PHE A 713 -2.93 -9.93 40.84
CA PHE A 713 -3.41 -9.99 42.22
C PHE A 713 -2.60 -10.96 43.09
N THR A 714 -2.07 -12.03 42.51
CA THR A 714 -1.39 -13.12 43.25
C THR A 714 0.11 -12.90 43.40
N MET A 715 0.78 -12.29 42.41
CA MET A 715 2.23 -12.06 42.41
C MET A 715 2.71 -11.20 43.59
N PRO A 716 2.01 -10.14 44.03
CA PRO A 716 2.41 -9.37 45.21
C PRO A 716 2.46 -10.23 46.50
N TRP A 717 1.61 -11.24 46.60
CA TRP A 717 1.64 -12.19 47.73
C TRP A 717 2.77 -13.20 47.58
N MET A 718 2.96 -13.76 46.39
CA MET A 718 4.06 -14.69 46.11
C MET A 718 5.44 -14.03 46.30
N ALA A 719 5.56 -12.73 46.00
CA ALA A 719 6.77 -11.93 46.19
C ALA A 719 7.20 -11.79 47.66
N ARG A 720 6.32 -12.05 48.64
CA ARG A 720 6.68 -12.09 50.07
C ARG A 720 7.41 -13.38 50.45
N VAL A 721 7.26 -14.44 49.65
CA VAL A 721 7.88 -15.76 49.88
C VAL A 721 8.59 -16.25 48.59
N PRO A 722 9.55 -15.48 48.04
CA PRO A 722 10.13 -15.74 46.72
C PRO A 722 10.88 -17.06 46.66
N ALA A 723 11.41 -17.56 47.79
CA ALA A 723 12.08 -18.85 47.87
C ALA A 723 11.14 -20.02 47.56
N LEU A 724 9.90 -19.99 48.06
CA LEU A 724 8.89 -21.02 47.82
C LEU A 724 8.44 -21.03 46.36
N TYR A 725 8.10 -19.85 45.84
CA TYR A 725 7.73 -19.69 44.42
C TYR A 725 8.87 -20.18 43.51
N ASN A 726 10.10 -19.72 43.75
CA ASN A 726 11.24 -20.13 42.94
C ASN A 726 11.54 -21.63 43.05
N GLY A 727 11.34 -22.24 44.22
CA GLY A 727 11.47 -23.68 44.40
C GLY A 727 10.47 -24.45 43.54
N LEU A 728 9.20 -24.02 43.55
CA LEU A 728 8.15 -24.61 42.74
C LEU A 728 8.40 -24.43 41.24
N MET A 729 8.67 -23.20 40.80
CA MET A 729 8.87 -22.87 39.38
C MET A 729 10.14 -23.48 38.77
N ARG A 730 11.14 -23.82 39.60
CA ARG A 730 12.34 -24.55 39.16
C ARG A 730 12.12 -26.05 39.02
N ALA A 731 11.07 -26.61 39.64
CA ALA A 731 10.82 -28.04 39.57
C ALA A 731 10.51 -28.46 38.12
N GLY A 732 11.27 -29.42 37.59
CA GLY A 732 11.16 -29.82 36.18
C GLY A 732 9.75 -30.24 35.76
N TRP A 733 9.04 -30.96 36.64
CA TRP A 733 7.66 -31.37 36.38
C TRP A 733 6.68 -30.19 36.29
N VAL A 734 6.90 -29.11 37.07
CA VAL A 734 6.10 -27.88 36.99
C VAL A 734 6.34 -27.18 35.67
N ARG A 735 7.61 -27.04 35.26
CA ARG A 735 7.96 -26.47 33.95
C ARG A 735 7.31 -27.24 32.81
N THR A 736 7.43 -28.56 32.81
CA THR A 736 6.82 -29.41 31.78
C THR A 736 5.29 -29.31 31.79
N LEU A 737 4.66 -29.22 32.96
CA LEU A 737 3.21 -29.04 33.08
C LEU A 737 2.77 -27.69 32.49
N LEU A 738 3.45 -26.61 32.86
CA LEU A 738 3.17 -25.25 32.38
C LEU A 738 3.39 -25.12 30.87
N GLU A 739 4.48 -25.70 30.36
CA GLU A 739 4.80 -25.72 28.93
C GLU A 739 3.73 -26.47 28.14
N ARG A 740 3.40 -27.71 28.54
CA ARG A 740 2.50 -28.59 27.75
C ARG A 740 1.02 -28.25 27.87
N HIS A 741 0.57 -27.82 29.05
CA HIS A 741 -0.86 -27.65 29.31
C HIS A 741 -1.32 -26.19 29.41
N VAL A 742 -0.40 -25.26 29.72
CA VAL A 742 -0.73 -23.84 29.87
C VAL A 742 -0.14 -23.01 28.72
N GLY A 743 0.96 -23.48 28.11
CA GLY A 743 1.71 -22.76 27.08
C GLY A 743 2.60 -21.65 27.66
N MET A 744 2.96 -21.74 28.95
CA MET A 744 3.89 -20.81 29.60
C MET A 744 5.29 -21.40 29.59
N VAL A 745 6.17 -20.77 28.82
CA VAL A 745 7.60 -21.08 28.76
C VAL A 745 8.40 -19.98 29.46
N ASP A 746 9.55 -20.36 30.04
CA ASP A 746 10.51 -19.44 30.65
C ASP A 746 9.90 -18.40 31.61
N SER A 747 8.99 -18.87 32.47
CA SER A 747 8.36 -18.01 33.48
C SER A 747 9.42 -17.42 34.43
N PRO A 748 9.41 -16.09 34.66
CA PRO A 748 10.46 -15.43 35.42
C PRO A 748 10.43 -15.85 36.89
N LEU A 749 11.61 -16.01 37.48
CA LEU A 749 11.76 -16.22 38.92
C LEU A 749 11.58 -14.90 39.67
N LEU A 750 11.06 -14.99 40.89
CA LEU A 750 10.93 -13.84 41.77
C LEU A 750 12.28 -13.46 42.37
N SER A 751 12.57 -12.16 42.40
CA SER A 751 13.75 -11.65 43.08
C SER A 751 13.68 -11.99 44.58
N ARG A 752 14.80 -12.43 45.15
CA ARG A 752 14.96 -12.59 46.61
C ARG A 752 15.39 -11.30 47.30
N PHE A 753 15.56 -10.23 46.52
CA PHE A 753 15.95 -8.93 47.01
C PHE A 753 14.81 -8.26 47.78
N ASP A 754 15.07 -7.84 49.02
CA ASP A 754 14.11 -7.05 49.80
C ASP A 754 14.20 -5.57 49.39
N LEU A 755 13.41 -5.23 48.37
CA LEU A 755 13.32 -3.85 47.88
C LEU A 755 12.89 -2.89 48.99
N ALA A 756 12.04 -3.32 49.93
CA ALA A 756 11.56 -2.46 51.01
C ALA A 756 12.65 -2.17 52.05
N ALA A 757 13.54 -3.12 52.33
CA ALA A 757 14.71 -2.88 53.17
C ALA A 757 15.67 -1.88 52.53
N VAL A 758 15.93 -2.02 51.22
CA VAL A 758 16.84 -1.12 50.51
C VAL A 758 16.27 0.27 50.32
N THR A 759 14.98 0.42 49.99
CA THR A 759 14.36 1.75 49.91
C THR A 759 14.36 2.46 51.27
N ARG A 760 14.14 1.74 52.38
CA ARG A 760 14.34 2.29 53.74
C ARG A 760 15.78 2.72 53.98
N GLN A 761 16.76 1.88 53.61
CA GLN A 761 18.18 2.20 53.76
C GLN A 761 18.59 3.44 52.96
N TRP A 762 18.03 3.61 51.76
CA TRP A 762 18.36 4.71 50.85
C TRP A 762 17.45 5.93 51.03
N ASN A 763 16.58 5.93 52.05
CA ASN A 763 15.59 6.97 52.31
C ASN A 763 14.71 7.31 51.09
N VAL A 764 14.41 6.30 50.27
CA VAL A 764 13.53 6.42 49.11
C VAL A 764 12.10 6.11 49.55
N ARG A 765 11.23 7.11 49.47
CA ARG A 765 9.81 6.94 49.80
C ARG A 765 9.05 6.30 48.63
N PRO A 766 8.24 5.25 48.85
CA PRO A 766 7.38 4.69 47.80
C PRO A 766 6.36 5.74 47.31
N ALA A 767 6.17 5.80 45.98
CA ALA A 767 5.16 6.65 45.35
C ALA A 767 3.78 6.00 45.42
N ASP A 768 3.16 6.03 46.61
CA ASP A 768 1.78 5.59 46.79
C ASP A 768 0.78 6.72 46.45
N PRO A 769 -0.52 6.43 46.20
CA PRO A 769 -1.50 7.44 45.82
C PRO A 769 -1.62 8.61 46.81
N ARG A 770 -1.40 8.38 48.11
CA ARG A 770 -1.43 9.46 49.12
C ARG A 770 -0.18 10.31 49.06
N ALA A 771 0.99 9.69 48.88
CA ALA A 771 2.25 10.38 48.71
C ALA A 771 2.25 11.22 47.42
N LEU A 772 1.73 10.67 46.32
CA LEU A 772 1.57 11.35 45.04
C LEU A 772 0.58 12.51 45.13
N ALA A 773 -0.58 12.32 45.79
CA ALA A 773 -1.55 13.38 46.01
C ALA A 773 -1.06 14.49 46.97
N ALA A 774 -0.03 14.20 47.78
CA ALA A 774 0.61 15.15 48.66
C ALA A 774 1.78 15.91 47.99
N LEU A 775 2.13 15.58 46.75
CA LEU A 775 3.06 16.38 45.96
C LEU A 775 2.37 17.69 45.56
N SER A 776 2.99 18.82 45.84
CA SER A 776 2.57 20.10 45.28
C SER A 776 3.02 20.21 43.82
N ASP A 777 2.27 20.95 43.01
CA ASP A 777 2.73 21.41 41.69
C ASP A 777 3.92 22.36 41.91
N ALA A 778 5.13 21.82 41.91
CA ALA A 778 6.38 22.58 41.99
C ALA A 778 6.92 22.88 40.60
#